data_AF-A0A9C9X522-F1
#
_entry.id   AF-A0A9C9X522-F1
#
_cell.length_a   1.000
_cell.length_b   1.000
_cell.length_c   1.000
_cell.angle_alpha   90.00
_cell.angle_beta   90.00
_cell.angle_gamma   90.00
#
_symmetry.space_group_name_H-M   'P 1'
#
loop_
_entity.id
_entity.type
_entity.pdbx_description
1 polymer ?
#
loop_
_entity_poly.entity_id
_entity_poly.type
_entity_poly.pdbx_seq_one_letter_code
_entity_poly.pdbx_strand_id
1 'polypeptide(L)'
;INFLLMKMEKDPENEEMNYHLLRSLHTLKGSASMVYVDSVEKLSHLSEDVVEGYQKKGVALPQKAFDLLFEVVDEIEFIVDSMASGMSGKTRNYDVILERLQEYHQTLEPAIEKQPTAAEVEETPQPVTEEPVKPKEFLEISQGYQKRPPAPRDAYVRLHVDQMDRLLNEAAELVINHTQFKTQLDRFKNYLPRMDMEGKNLQNILWYLETIINEQRRLMDMIRPHIGNNPSIEESQKTQIENIERAIHNLQVFQKNLSETIKGMKESEKTYEEQVQKVTHLSTQIHDEIMEARLVPVALLFQRFHRPLRDLARKHEKKIKFYTEGESAELDRVLIEELYEPLLHILRNAIDHGIETPEERKKSGKPEEGEIHLSAVQERNFVNIEVKDDGRGIDIEKVRERLIESGLLEAEQAQQLPDQDLFEYLMYPGFSTSDTTTELSGRGVGLDAVKKQLQKIKGDIRVYSEKGKGSRFLIRVPISLTVTQAMLVEIAGHVYAVPLMQVEETSNVSLADLEIVDNTYFMKHRGRKIPVVYMANLLKIRGNKPRPISPVGTYPVIVVQDEGNEVSLLMEKIVHREEVLIKSLGPGMQRVPYIVGGSVLADGKVVLVLDVPQIVREAGRGESVEVALSAEDVVTVEKPEKVKEEKSTTKPRKKISDRKPTVLVVDDSLSIRKFLGGLLSNKGFEVDMAKNGYHALEILNQKDFDLLVTDLEMPHLSGYELIEQIRAESRWNDLPVIVLTGRASKHIQQLSMNLGADEFIIKPFKEEELLDKINLFLEWL
;
A
#
# COMPACT_ATOMS: atom_id res chain seq x y z
N ILE A 1 9.77 -8.24 39.67
CA ILE A 1 9.81 -9.39 40.61
C ILE A 1 9.79 -10.70 39.83
N ASN A 2 8.78 -10.99 38.99
CA ASN A 2 8.74 -12.20 38.15
C ASN A 2 10.05 -12.51 37.39
N PHE A 3 10.64 -11.51 36.74
CA PHE A 3 11.94 -11.68 36.05
C PHE A 3 13.09 -12.11 36.98
N LEU A 4 13.12 -11.60 38.21
CA LEU A 4 14.15 -11.92 39.20
C LEU A 4 13.95 -13.33 39.76
N LEU A 5 12.70 -13.72 40.05
CA LEU A 5 12.36 -15.08 40.46
C LEU A 5 12.74 -16.11 39.38
N MET A 6 12.42 -15.85 38.11
CA MET A 6 12.78 -16.75 37.00
C MET A 6 14.30 -16.89 36.79
N LYS A 7 15.07 -15.84 37.06
CA LYS A 7 16.54 -15.91 36.98
C LYS A 7 17.13 -16.66 38.17
N MET A 8 16.62 -16.42 39.37
CA MET A 8 17.07 -17.12 40.58
C MET A 8 16.69 -18.60 40.60
N GLU A 9 15.58 -18.98 39.97
CA GLU A 9 15.22 -20.39 39.77
C GLU A 9 16.26 -21.13 38.91
N LYS A 10 16.90 -20.43 37.95
CA LYS A 10 17.95 -20.98 37.08
C LYS A 10 19.35 -20.91 37.67
N ASP A 11 19.62 -19.91 38.51
CA ASP A 11 20.92 -19.67 39.16
C ASP A 11 20.72 -19.27 40.64
N PRO A 12 20.46 -20.25 41.53
CA PRO A 12 20.05 -19.98 42.91
C PRO A 12 21.14 -19.35 43.80
N GLU A 13 22.41 -19.48 43.41
CA GLU A 13 23.57 -18.94 44.15
C GLU A 13 23.91 -17.49 43.76
N ASN A 14 23.13 -16.88 42.86
CA ASN A 14 23.37 -15.53 42.38
C ASN A 14 23.00 -14.46 43.44
N GLU A 15 23.99 -14.03 44.22
CA GLU A 15 23.82 -13.04 45.30
C GLU A 15 23.27 -11.68 44.79
N GLU A 16 23.63 -11.28 43.57
CA GLU A 16 23.17 -10.01 42.96
C GLU A 16 21.65 -10.05 42.69
N MET A 17 21.15 -11.17 42.16
CA MET A 17 19.71 -11.34 41.89
C MET A 17 18.89 -11.43 43.17
N ASN A 18 19.41 -12.10 44.20
CA ASN A 18 18.81 -12.14 45.54
C ASN A 18 18.65 -10.72 46.13
N TYR A 19 19.71 -9.91 46.07
CA TYR A 19 19.68 -8.52 46.53
C TYR A 19 18.62 -7.69 45.80
N HIS A 20 18.53 -7.83 44.47
CA HIS A 20 17.52 -7.14 43.67
C HIS A 20 16.09 -7.61 43.95
N LEU A 21 15.89 -8.90 44.27
CA LEU A 21 14.58 -9.44 44.62
C LEU A 21 14.09 -8.85 45.95
N LEU A 22 14.91 -8.89 46.99
CA LEU A 22 14.59 -8.31 48.30
C LEU A 22 14.30 -6.81 48.20
N ARG A 23 15.13 -6.06 47.47
CA ARG A 23 14.88 -4.62 47.25
C ARG A 23 13.56 -4.36 46.53
N SER A 24 13.19 -5.21 45.58
CA SER A 24 11.93 -5.09 44.84
C SER A 24 10.72 -5.39 45.73
N LEU A 25 10.79 -6.44 46.56
CA LEU A 25 9.74 -6.78 47.53
C LEU A 25 9.59 -5.68 48.59
N HIS A 26 10.70 -5.16 49.09
CA HIS A 26 10.72 -4.04 50.05
C HIS A 26 10.08 -2.76 49.46
N THR A 27 10.40 -2.44 48.20
CA THR A 27 9.82 -1.28 47.50
C THR A 27 8.32 -1.47 47.25
N LEU A 28 7.90 -2.69 46.90
CA LEU A 28 6.49 -3.03 46.70
C LEU A 28 5.69 -2.91 48.00
N LYS A 29 6.24 -3.42 49.11
CA LYS A 29 5.68 -3.26 50.46
C LYS A 29 5.48 -1.79 50.82
N GLY A 30 6.53 -0.97 50.66
CA GLY A 30 6.46 0.47 50.95
C GLY A 30 5.44 1.21 50.08
N SER A 31 5.37 0.86 48.79
CA SER A 31 4.41 1.47 47.86
C SER A 31 2.96 1.07 48.17
N ALA A 32 2.72 -0.20 48.53
CA ALA A 32 1.40 -0.70 48.92
C ALA A 32 0.90 -0.03 50.20
N SER A 33 1.79 0.18 51.18
CA SER A 33 1.46 0.87 52.43
C SER A 33 1.10 2.34 52.20
N MET A 34 1.83 3.04 51.32
CA MET A 34 1.53 4.44 50.94
C MET A 34 0.15 4.63 50.29
N VAL A 35 -0.35 3.60 49.60
CA VAL A 35 -1.64 3.62 48.90
C VAL A 35 -2.73 2.89 49.71
N TYR A 36 -2.44 2.49 50.96
CA TYR A 36 -3.35 1.81 51.88
C TYR A 36 -3.94 0.49 51.33
N VAL A 37 -3.10 -0.33 50.68
CA VAL A 37 -3.48 -1.65 50.15
C VAL A 37 -2.91 -2.75 51.03
N ASP A 38 -3.61 -3.03 52.14
CA ASP A 38 -3.16 -3.94 53.20
C ASP A 38 -2.85 -5.37 52.72
N SER A 39 -3.61 -5.87 51.74
CA SER A 39 -3.42 -7.23 51.21
C SER A 39 -2.09 -7.38 50.47
N VAL A 40 -1.74 -6.40 49.63
CA VAL A 40 -0.46 -6.40 48.91
C VAL A 40 0.71 -6.14 49.85
N GLU A 41 0.52 -5.28 50.86
CA GLU A 41 1.52 -5.03 51.90
C GLU A 41 1.88 -6.32 52.66
N LYS A 42 0.88 -7.07 53.14
CA LYS A 42 1.08 -8.32 53.90
C LYS A 42 1.72 -9.42 53.07
N LEU A 43 1.27 -9.61 51.83
CA LEU A 43 1.87 -10.59 50.91
C LEU A 43 3.33 -10.25 50.60
N SER A 44 3.64 -8.97 50.36
CA SER A 44 5.00 -8.52 50.07
C SER A 44 5.92 -8.66 51.29
N HIS A 45 5.42 -8.35 52.50
CA HIS A 45 6.16 -8.50 53.75
C HIS A 45 6.55 -9.95 54.01
N LEU A 46 5.58 -10.87 53.99
CA LEU A 46 5.85 -12.29 54.25
C LEU A 46 6.74 -12.92 53.16
N SER A 47 6.60 -12.46 51.91
CA SER A 47 7.48 -12.88 50.83
C SER A 47 8.92 -12.41 51.04
N GLU A 48 9.11 -11.17 51.53
CA GLU A 48 10.41 -10.63 51.93
C GLU A 48 11.03 -11.48 53.05
N ASP A 49 10.25 -11.81 54.09
CA ASP A 49 10.72 -12.61 55.23
C ASP A 49 11.12 -14.05 54.83
N VAL A 50 10.36 -14.69 53.92
CA VAL A 50 10.68 -16.03 53.42
C VAL A 50 11.99 -16.00 52.64
N VAL A 51 12.18 -15.04 51.74
CA VAL A 51 13.41 -14.91 50.96
C VAL A 51 14.60 -14.59 51.87
N GLU A 52 14.44 -13.67 52.81
CA GLU A 52 15.50 -13.31 53.78
C GLU A 52 15.85 -14.47 54.71
N GLY A 53 14.85 -15.26 55.15
CA GLY A 53 15.06 -16.41 56.03
C GLY A 53 15.90 -17.52 55.40
N TYR A 54 15.68 -17.84 54.11
CA TYR A 54 16.53 -18.79 53.38
C TYR A 54 17.93 -18.22 53.12
N GLN A 55 18.03 -16.92 52.81
CA GLN A 55 19.33 -16.25 52.65
C GLN A 55 20.16 -16.30 53.94
N LYS A 56 19.57 -15.99 55.10
CA LYS A 56 20.26 -16.05 56.41
C LYS A 56 20.72 -17.46 56.77
N LYS A 57 20.02 -18.50 56.33
CA LYS A 57 20.42 -19.91 56.51
C LYS A 57 21.48 -20.36 55.49
N GLY A 58 21.82 -19.54 54.50
CA GLY A 58 22.77 -19.89 53.44
C GLY A 58 22.29 -21.04 52.55
N VAL A 59 20.97 -21.26 52.47
CA VAL A 59 20.36 -22.34 51.69
C VAL A 59 19.59 -21.72 50.53
N ALA A 60 19.76 -22.27 49.33
CA ALA A 60 18.98 -21.88 48.16
C ALA A 60 17.47 -22.06 48.42
N LEU A 61 16.65 -21.14 47.88
CA LEU A 61 15.20 -21.24 47.96
C LEU A 61 14.73 -22.55 47.31
N PRO A 62 13.94 -23.39 48.01
CA PRO A 62 13.43 -24.62 47.42
C PRO A 62 12.40 -24.30 46.32
N GLN A 63 12.26 -25.19 45.33
CA GLN A 63 11.33 -25.01 44.20
C GLN A 63 9.89 -24.68 44.65
N LYS A 64 9.41 -25.33 45.71
CA LYS A 64 8.08 -25.05 46.29
C LYS A 64 7.93 -23.62 46.84
N ALA A 65 9.02 -23.02 47.30
CA ALA A 65 9.03 -21.61 47.73
C ALA A 65 9.03 -20.67 46.52
N PHE A 66 9.74 -21.00 45.43
CA PHE A 66 9.62 -20.25 44.17
C PHE A 66 8.20 -20.29 43.60
N ASP A 67 7.58 -21.48 43.55
CA ASP A 67 6.20 -21.64 43.10
C ASP A 67 5.25 -20.77 43.94
N LEU A 68 5.41 -20.78 45.27
CA LEU A 68 4.61 -19.94 46.17
C LEU A 68 4.85 -18.44 45.94
N LEU A 69 6.10 -18.01 45.73
CA LEU A 69 6.41 -16.61 45.43
C LEU A 69 5.84 -16.16 44.07
N PHE A 70 5.78 -17.05 43.08
CA PHE A 70 5.07 -16.78 41.82
C PHE A 70 3.56 -16.67 42.03
N GLU A 71 2.95 -17.57 42.83
CA GLU A 71 1.53 -17.47 43.21
C GLU A 71 1.23 -16.12 43.90
N VAL A 72 2.14 -15.64 44.75
CA VAL A 72 2.02 -14.31 45.38
C VAL A 72 2.04 -13.19 44.36
N VAL A 73 2.96 -13.23 43.38
CA VAL A 73 3.02 -12.18 42.36
C VAL A 73 1.76 -12.17 41.50
N ASP A 74 1.26 -13.34 41.11
CA ASP A 74 0.01 -13.48 40.35
C ASP A 74 -1.19 -12.93 41.16
N GLU A 75 -1.26 -13.18 42.47
CA GLU A 75 -2.31 -12.64 43.34
C GLU A 75 -2.21 -11.12 43.51
N ILE A 76 -0.99 -10.58 43.64
CA ILE A 76 -0.77 -9.12 43.72
C ILE A 76 -1.18 -8.45 42.40
N GLU A 77 -0.82 -9.03 41.26
CA GLU A 77 -1.22 -8.53 39.93
C GLU A 77 -2.75 -8.51 39.80
N PHE A 78 -3.42 -9.59 40.21
CA PHE A 78 -4.89 -9.65 40.22
C PHE A 78 -5.52 -8.58 41.12
N ILE A 79 -4.99 -8.34 42.33
CA ILE A 79 -5.49 -7.31 43.23
C ILE A 79 -5.35 -5.93 42.59
N VAL A 80 -4.20 -5.62 42.00
CA VAL A 80 -3.94 -4.33 41.34
C VAL A 80 -4.85 -4.13 40.12
N ASP A 81 -5.03 -5.14 39.28
CA ASP A 81 -5.93 -5.08 38.12
C ASP A 81 -7.41 -4.93 38.51
N SER A 82 -7.81 -5.58 39.60
CA SER A 82 -9.17 -5.44 40.13
C SER A 82 -9.45 -4.00 40.57
N MET A 83 -8.48 -3.35 41.21
CA MET A 83 -8.56 -1.96 41.63
C MET A 83 -8.59 -1.00 40.43
N ALA A 84 -7.75 -1.25 39.40
CA ALA A 84 -7.76 -0.47 38.17
C ALA A 84 -9.10 -0.57 37.42
N SER A 85 -9.79 -1.70 37.54
CA SER A 85 -11.11 -1.96 36.94
C SER A 85 -12.29 -1.46 37.77
N GLY A 86 -12.05 -0.69 38.85
CA GLY A 86 -13.09 -0.14 39.73
C GLY A 86 -13.77 -1.17 40.64
N MET A 87 -13.26 -2.41 40.69
CA MET A 87 -13.70 -3.43 41.63
C MET A 87 -12.89 -3.30 42.92
N SER A 88 -13.56 -3.15 44.06
CA SER A 88 -12.90 -2.92 45.36
C SER A 88 -12.06 -4.14 45.78
N GLY A 89 -10.77 -4.15 45.41
CA GLY A 89 -9.72 -5.01 45.96
C GLY A 89 -10.08 -6.50 46.05
N LYS A 90 -10.70 -7.07 44.99
CA LYS A 90 -11.05 -8.48 44.99
C LYS A 90 -9.78 -9.33 45.05
N THR A 91 -9.80 -10.34 45.90
CA THR A 91 -8.77 -11.38 45.98
C THR A 91 -9.30 -12.66 45.34
N ARG A 92 -8.40 -13.51 44.84
CA ARG A 92 -8.70 -14.82 44.28
C ARG A 92 -8.31 -15.92 45.26
N ASN A 93 -7.07 -15.92 45.71
CA ASN A 93 -6.49 -16.96 46.58
C ASN A 93 -5.72 -16.39 47.79
N TYR A 94 -5.89 -15.10 48.10
CA TYR A 94 -5.16 -14.39 49.16
C TYR A 94 -5.01 -15.17 50.47
N ASP A 95 -6.10 -15.66 51.08
CA ASP A 95 -6.04 -16.31 52.40
C ASP A 95 -5.21 -17.61 52.38
N VAL A 96 -5.34 -18.41 51.30
CA VAL A 96 -4.62 -19.67 51.12
C VAL A 96 -3.13 -19.44 50.92
N ILE A 97 -2.77 -18.41 50.15
CA ILE A 97 -1.38 -18.03 49.90
C ILE A 97 -0.75 -17.47 51.18
N LEU A 98 -1.50 -16.67 51.93
CA LEU A 98 -1.05 -16.08 53.19
C LEU A 98 -0.72 -17.16 54.24
N GLU A 99 -1.60 -18.17 54.39
CA GLU A 99 -1.39 -19.29 55.32
C GLU A 99 -0.13 -20.10 54.95
N ARG A 100 0.06 -20.40 53.66
CA ARG A 100 1.25 -21.11 53.16
C ARG A 100 2.54 -20.30 53.36
N LEU A 101 2.51 -18.99 53.16
CA LEU A 101 3.65 -18.11 53.44
C LEU A 101 4.00 -18.08 54.93
N GLN A 102 3.00 -18.05 55.81
CA GLN A 102 3.19 -18.10 57.25
C GLN A 102 3.78 -19.43 57.72
N GLU A 103 3.33 -20.56 57.15
CA GLU A 103 3.89 -21.88 57.43
C GLU A 103 5.38 -21.91 57.07
N TYR A 104 5.75 -21.42 55.88
CA TYR A 104 7.15 -21.31 55.47
C TYR A 104 7.97 -20.39 56.39
N HIS A 105 7.43 -19.24 56.78
CA HIS A 105 8.08 -18.33 57.72
C HIS A 105 8.31 -18.96 59.10
N GLN A 106 7.34 -19.71 59.64
CA GLN A 106 7.47 -20.41 60.92
C GLN A 106 8.51 -21.55 60.87
N THR A 107 8.65 -22.24 59.73
CA THR A 107 9.75 -23.21 59.56
C THR A 107 11.14 -22.57 59.45
N LEU A 108 11.20 -21.25 59.22
CA LEU A 108 12.44 -20.49 59.09
C LEU A 108 12.92 -19.88 60.42
N GLU A 109 12.04 -19.60 61.38
CA GLU A 109 12.43 -19.18 62.73
C GLU A 109 13.14 -20.32 63.49
N PRO A 110 14.26 -20.06 64.19
CA PRO A 110 14.84 -21.05 65.08
C PRO A 110 13.97 -21.22 66.33
N ALA A 111 13.65 -22.46 66.68
CA ALA A 111 13.14 -22.81 68.00
C ALA A 111 14.07 -22.21 69.07
N ILE A 112 13.54 -21.31 69.90
CA ILE A 112 14.25 -20.72 71.02
C ILE A 112 14.52 -21.83 72.04
N GLU A 113 15.75 -22.36 72.08
CA GLU A 113 16.28 -23.02 73.28
C GLU A 113 17.82 -22.85 73.43
N LYS A 114 18.17 -21.91 74.33
CA LYS A 114 19.38 -21.80 75.19
C LYS A 114 20.76 -22.19 74.63
N GLN A 115 21.60 -21.17 74.41
CA GLN A 115 23.07 -21.26 74.48
C GLN A 115 23.53 -21.67 75.91
N PRO A 116 24.71 -22.32 76.06
CA PRO A 116 25.95 -21.55 76.22
C PRO A 116 27.17 -22.03 75.40
N THR A 117 27.86 -21.02 74.83
CA THR A 117 29.33 -20.76 74.93
C THR A 117 30.35 -21.49 74.02
N ALA A 118 30.83 -20.70 73.04
CA ALA A 118 32.21 -20.38 72.64
C ALA A 118 33.13 -21.33 71.83
N ALA A 119 33.74 -20.68 70.82
CA ALA A 119 35.06 -20.85 70.20
C ALA A 119 35.28 -22.13 69.36
N GLU A 120 36.00 -22.16 68.24
CA GLU A 120 36.81 -21.26 67.40
C GLU A 120 37.16 -22.12 66.14
N VAL A 121 37.34 -21.50 64.95
CA VAL A 121 38.40 -21.74 63.93
C VAL A 121 38.57 -23.20 63.41
N GLU A 122 38.50 -23.58 62.11
CA GLU A 122 39.26 -23.19 60.91
C GLU A 122 38.86 -24.10 59.72
N GLU A 123 39.13 -23.64 58.49
CA GLU A 123 39.50 -24.39 57.25
C GLU A 123 38.56 -25.42 56.54
N THR A 124 38.17 -25.04 55.32
CA THR A 124 37.81 -25.87 54.14
C THR A 124 39.06 -26.45 53.42
N PRO A 125 38.97 -27.37 52.41
CA PRO A 125 37.90 -28.32 52.02
C PRO A 125 38.38 -29.72 51.49
N GLN A 126 37.39 -30.56 51.10
CA GLN A 126 37.35 -31.64 50.07
C GLN A 126 37.58 -33.11 50.50
N PRO A 127 37.12 -34.12 49.70
CA PRO A 127 35.74 -34.35 49.24
C PRO A 127 35.35 -35.86 49.30
N VAL A 128 34.08 -36.23 49.52
CA VAL A 128 33.57 -37.52 49.02
C VAL A 128 32.10 -37.39 48.62
N THR A 129 31.88 -37.73 47.36
CA THR A 129 30.65 -38.04 46.64
C THR A 129 29.67 -38.95 47.38
N GLU A 130 28.40 -38.56 47.41
CA GLU A 130 27.26 -39.46 47.20
C GLU A 130 26.06 -38.63 46.70
N GLU A 131 25.58 -38.94 45.49
CA GLU A 131 24.39 -38.36 44.88
C GLU A 131 23.11 -38.88 45.55
N PRO A 132 22.09 -38.04 45.73
CA PRO A 132 20.71 -38.47 45.64
C PRO A 132 20.08 -37.98 44.32
N VAL A 133 19.52 -38.95 43.60
CA VAL A 133 18.77 -38.82 42.34
C VAL A 133 17.73 -37.70 42.41
N LYS A 134 17.87 -36.68 41.56
CA LYS A 134 16.85 -35.63 41.34
C LYS A 134 15.64 -36.17 40.55
N PRO A 135 14.40 -35.70 40.81
CA PRO A 135 13.27 -35.90 39.93
C PRO A 135 13.55 -35.26 38.55
N LYS A 136 13.22 -35.96 37.46
CA LYS A 136 13.45 -35.48 36.09
C LYS A 136 12.60 -34.22 35.81
N GLU A 137 13.24 -33.07 35.71
CA GLU A 137 12.69 -31.87 35.08
C GLU A 137 12.65 -32.06 33.55
N PHE A 138 11.57 -31.61 32.91
CA PHE A 138 11.23 -31.93 31.51
C PHE A 138 11.47 -30.79 30.51
N LEU A 139 12.31 -29.81 30.85
CA LEU A 139 12.57 -28.67 29.96
C LEU A 139 14.00 -28.14 30.16
N GLU A 140 14.87 -28.41 29.19
CA GLU A 140 16.21 -27.80 29.11
C GLU A 140 16.18 -26.66 28.10
N ILE A 141 16.52 -25.45 28.55
CA ILE A 141 16.67 -24.27 27.69
C ILE A 141 18.16 -24.08 27.41
N SER A 142 18.64 -24.49 26.24
CA SER A 142 20.01 -24.21 25.81
C SER A 142 20.05 -22.88 25.06
N GLN A 143 20.59 -21.84 25.70
CA GLN A 143 20.97 -20.60 25.02
C GLN A 143 22.31 -20.82 24.32
N GLY A 144 22.34 -20.74 22.99
CA GLY A 144 23.58 -20.58 22.24
C GLY A 144 24.23 -19.24 22.59
N TYR A 145 25.16 -19.25 23.55
CA TYR A 145 25.91 -18.06 23.96
C TYR A 145 26.85 -17.60 22.83
N GLN A 146 26.44 -16.58 22.06
CA GLN A 146 27.39 -15.62 21.49
C GLN A 146 27.48 -14.43 22.45
N LYS A 147 28.69 -14.14 22.94
CA LYS A 147 28.99 -12.96 23.76
C LYS A 147 28.51 -11.69 23.04
N ARG A 148 27.40 -11.09 23.50
CA ARG A 148 27.02 -9.72 23.11
C ARG A 148 27.99 -8.72 23.75
N PRO A 149 28.37 -7.64 23.05
CA PRO A 149 28.94 -6.45 23.68
C PRO A 149 27.92 -5.87 24.69
N PRO A 150 28.36 -5.12 25.72
CA PRO A 150 27.43 -4.48 26.63
C PRO A 150 26.53 -3.52 25.84
N ALA A 151 25.21 -3.68 25.99
CA ALA A 151 24.24 -2.76 25.40
C ALA A 151 24.50 -1.33 25.91
N PRO A 152 24.34 -0.30 25.06
CA PRO A 152 24.29 1.08 25.55
C PRO A 152 23.19 1.19 26.60
N ARG A 153 23.44 1.98 27.65
CA ARG A 153 22.42 2.34 28.63
C ARG A 153 21.44 3.31 27.97
N ASP A 154 20.53 2.80 27.15
CA ASP A 154 19.41 3.58 26.66
C ASP A 154 18.41 3.75 27.81
N ALA A 155 18.27 4.99 28.25
CA ALA A 155 17.25 5.40 29.18
C ALA A 155 15.90 5.27 28.48
N TYR A 156 15.23 4.13 28.65
CA TYR A 156 13.85 3.97 28.18
C TYR A 156 12.96 5.00 28.88
N VAL A 157 12.54 6.04 28.15
CA VAL A 157 11.52 6.97 28.61
C VAL A 157 10.18 6.24 28.47
N ARG A 158 9.51 5.97 29.59
CA ARG A 158 8.14 5.44 29.59
C ARG A 158 7.19 6.51 29.07
N LEU A 159 6.87 6.46 27.78
CA LEU A 159 5.84 7.29 27.17
C LEU A 159 4.51 6.51 27.17
N HIS A 160 3.42 7.17 27.56
CA HIS A 160 2.09 6.58 27.54
C HIS A 160 1.71 6.24 26.09
N VAL A 161 1.17 5.04 25.86
CA VAL A 161 0.80 4.52 24.52
C VAL A 161 -0.08 5.52 23.75
N ASP A 162 -1.05 6.13 24.43
CA ASP A 162 -1.95 7.14 23.83
C ASP A 162 -1.25 8.43 23.39
N GLN A 163 -0.11 8.80 23.99
CA GLN A 163 0.65 9.98 23.60
C GLN A 163 1.44 9.73 22.31
N MET A 164 2.02 8.54 22.18
CA MET A 164 2.70 8.13 20.95
C MET A 164 1.71 8.02 19.78
N ASP A 165 0.54 7.42 20.00
CA ASP A 165 -0.48 7.31 18.95
C ASP A 165 -1.03 8.70 18.53
N ARG A 166 -1.15 9.65 19.46
CA ARG A 166 -1.52 11.04 19.11
C ARG A 166 -0.43 11.74 18.30
N LEU A 167 0.82 11.68 18.76
CA LEU A 167 1.95 12.30 18.06
C LEU A 167 2.12 11.71 16.66
N LEU A 168 1.87 10.41 16.48
CA LEU A 168 1.92 9.77 15.17
C LEU A 168 0.80 10.20 14.24
N ASN A 169 -0.43 10.31 14.76
CA ASN A 169 -1.54 10.85 13.97
C ASN A 169 -1.27 12.31 13.60
N GLU A 170 -0.78 13.13 14.53
CA GLU A 170 -0.41 14.52 14.27
C GLU A 170 0.74 14.63 13.25
N ALA A 171 1.78 13.81 13.37
CA ALA A 171 2.89 13.77 12.42
C ALA A 171 2.43 13.28 11.03
N ALA A 172 1.59 12.25 10.97
CA ALA A 172 1.02 11.75 9.72
C ALA A 172 0.11 12.81 9.06
N GLU A 173 -0.73 13.49 9.84
CA GLU A 173 -1.53 14.62 9.35
C GLU A 173 -0.65 15.77 8.88
N LEU A 174 0.47 16.04 9.53
CA LEU A 174 1.44 17.06 9.10
C LEU A 174 2.08 16.71 7.75
N VAL A 175 2.50 15.44 7.56
CA VAL A 175 3.03 14.94 6.27
C VAL A 175 1.98 15.09 5.17
N ILE A 176 0.73 14.71 5.45
CA ILE A 176 -0.38 14.86 4.50
C ILE A 176 -0.61 16.35 4.18
N ASN A 177 -0.83 17.19 5.18
CA ASN A 177 -1.09 18.63 5.06
C ASN A 177 -0.01 19.34 4.24
N HIS A 178 1.25 19.00 4.52
CA HIS A 178 2.37 19.56 3.79
C HIS A 178 2.38 19.11 2.32
N THR A 179 2.05 17.85 2.03
CA THR A 179 1.90 17.33 0.67
C THR A 179 0.75 18.00 -0.08
N GLN A 180 -0.36 18.32 0.61
CA GLN A 180 -1.47 19.13 0.06
C GLN A 180 -0.98 20.51 -0.36
N PHE A 181 -0.26 21.17 0.54
CA PHE A 181 0.24 22.51 0.31
C PHE A 181 1.23 22.55 -0.86
N LYS A 182 2.12 21.56 -0.95
CA LYS A 182 3.00 21.37 -2.11
C LYS A 182 2.20 21.23 -3.42
N THR A 183 1.17 20.40 -3.43
CA THR A 183 0.33 20.19 -4.62
C THR A 183 -0.41 21.47 -5.04
N GLN A 184 -0.90 22.25 -4.08
CA GLN A 184 -1.52 23.55 -4.36
C GLN A 184 -0.50 24.55 -4.94
N LEU A 185 0.73 24.53 -4.43
CA LEU A 185 1.82 25.37 -4.91
C LEU A 185 2.25 25.00 -6.34
N ASP A 186 2.34 23.70 -6.66
CA ASP A 186 2.61 23.21 -8.01
C ASP A 186 1.51 23.64 -9.00
N ARG A 187 0.24 23.61 -8.58
CA ARG A 187 -0.87 24.14 -9.39
C ARG A 187 -0.71 25.64 -9.63
N PHE A 188 -0.43 26.41 -8.57
CA PHE A 188 -0.18 27.85 -8.67
C PHE A 188 0.97 28.17 -9.62
N LYS A 189 2.09 27.44 -9.50
CA LYS A 189 3.25 27.51 -10.38
C LYS A 189 2.88 27.32 -11.85
N ASN A 190 1.99 26.39 -12.15
CA ASN A 190 1.53 26.13 -13.52
C ASN A 190 0.66 27.28 -14.09
N TYR A 191 0.03 28.12 -13.27
CA TYR A 191 -0.75 29.28 -13.73
C TYR A 191 0.13 30.51 -14.03
N LEU A 192 1.26 30.70 -13.35
CA LEU A 192 2.11 31.88 -13.51
C LEU A 192 2.63 32.09 -14.95
N PRO A 193 3.10 31.07 -15.70
CA PRO A 193 3.50 31.23 -17.09
C PRO A 193 2.37 31.72 -17.99
N ARG A 194 1.14 31.27 -17.73
CA ARG A 194 -0.05 31.69 -18.51
C ARG A 194 -0.37 33.16 -18.27
N MET A 195 -0.34 33.61 -17.02
CA MET A 195 -0.54 35.02 -16.68
C MET A 195 0.56 35.91 -17.28
N ASP A 196 1.81 35.45 -17.26
CA ASP A 196 2.95 36.14 -17.88
C ASP A 196 2.76 36.30 -19.40
N MET A 197 2.25 35.25 -20.07
CA MET A 197 1.94 35.27 -21.48
C MET A 197 0.78 36.22 -21.82
N GLU A 198 -0.29 36.20 -21.03
CA GLU A 198 -1.42 37.12 -21.19
C GLU A 198 -1.00 38.59 -20.99
N GLY A 199 -0.15 38.87 -20.01
CA GLY A 199 0.45 40.19 -19.81
C GLY A 199 1.30 40.66 -21.00
N LYS A 200 2.07 39.77 -21.62
CA LYS A 200 2.83 40.04 -22.86
C LYS A 200 1.92 40.27 -24.07
N ASN A 201 0.82 39.52 -24.18
CA ASN A 201 -0.16 39.74 -25.24
C ASN A 201 -0.82 41.11 -25.13
N LEU A 202 -1.17 41.54 -23.91
CA LEU A 202 -1.72 42.87 -23.66
C LEU A 202 -0.72 43.97 -24.03
N GLN A 203 0.58 43.77 -23.76
CA GLN A 203 1.64 44.68 -24.21
C GLN A 203 1.69 44.81 -25.74
N ASN A 204 1.57 43.70 -26.47
CA ASN A 204 1.55 43.71 -27.94
C ASN A 204 0.32 44.45 -28.49
N ILE A 205 -0.85 44.28 -27.86
CA ILE A 205 -2.07 45.00 -28.23
C ILE A 205 -1.89 46.50 -28.01
N LEU A 206 -1.33 46.91 -26.87
CA LEU A 206 -1.07 48.32 -26.58
C LEU A 206 -0.13 48.95 -27.62
N TRP A 207 0.93 48.25 -27.99
CA TRP A 207 1.85 48.71 -29.03
C TRP A 207 1.17 48.87 -30.40
N TYR A 208 0.27 47.94 -30.76
CA TYR A 208 -0.50 48.04 -32.00
C TYR A 208 -1.49 49.23 -31.98
N LEU A 209 -2.16 49.47 -30.85
CA LEU A 209 -3.06 50.61 -30.68
C LEU A 209 -2.31 51.94 -30.75
N GLU A 210 -1.14 52.05 -30.12
CA GLU A 210 -0.28 53.23 -30.26
C GLU A 210 0.13 53.48 -31.71
N THR A 211 0.45 52.40 -32.45
CA THR A 211 0.80 52.49 -33.87
C THR A 211 -0.36 53.04 -34.69
N ILE A 212 -1.58 52.50 -34.51
CA ILE A 212 -2.78 52.97 -35.21
C ILE A 212 -3.05 54.44 -34.92
N ILE A 213 -2.96 54.87 -33.66
CA ILE A 213 -3.23 56.27 -33.29
C ILE A 213 -2.19 57.20 -33.90
N ASN A 214 -0.92 56.81 -33.89
CA ASN A 214 0.13 57.58 -34.53
C ASN A 214 -0.07 57.68 -36.04
N GLU A 215 -0.54 56.62 -36.70
CA GLU A 215 -0.91 56.65 -38.13
C GLU A 215 -2.13 57.53 -38.40
N GLN A 216 -3.19 57.40 -37.60
CA GLN A 216 -4.38 58.27 -37.66
C GLN A 216 -3.99 59.74 -37.51
N ARG A 217 -3.09 60.06 -36.57
CA ARG A 217 -2.58 61.42 -36.37
C ARG A 217 -1.85 61.94 -37.59
N ARG A 218 -0.96 61.13 -38.19
CA ARG A 218 -0.26 61.50 -39.44
C ARG A 218 -1.22 61.73 -40.60
N LEU A 219 -2.23 60.86 -40.77
CA LEU A 219 -3.27 61.01 -41.78
C LEU A 219 -4.07 62.30 -41.55
N MET A 220 -4.45 62.58 -40.31
CA MET A 220 -5.15 63.81 -39.95
C MET A 220 -4.30 65.06 -40.24
N ASP A 221 -3.01 65.06 -39.88
CA ASP A 221 -2.10 66.18 -40.16
C ASP A 221 -1.91 66.40 -41.68
N MET A 222 -1.95 65.36 -42.51
CA MET A 222 -1.88 65.45 -43.98
C MET A 222 -3.19 65.94 -44.62
N ILE A 223 -4.34 65.59 -44.05
CA ILE A 223 -5.66 65.93 -44.57
C ILE A 223 -6.11 67.34 -44.09
N ARG A 224 -5.55 67.82 -42.96
CA ARG A 224 -5.78 69.13 -42.37
C ARG A 224 -5.76 70.33 -43.34
N PRO A 225 -4.85 70.43 -44.34
CA PRO A 225 -4.88 71.52 -45.32
C PRO A 225 -5.96 71.38 -46.41
N HIS A 226 -6.63 70.23 -46.56
CA HIS A 226 -7.61 69.96 -47.62
C HIS A 226 -9.07 69.95 -47.14
N ILE A 227 -9.31 69.77 -45.83
CA ILE A 227 -10.63 69.93 -45.21
C ILE A 227 -10.77 71.40 -44.83
N GLY A 228 -11.61 72.15 -45.54
CA GLY A 228 -11.89 73.55 -45.18
C GLY A 228 -12.38 73.69 -43.73
N ASN A 229 -11.88 74.71 -43.02
CA ASN A 229 -12.16 75.05 -41.61
C ASN A 229 -13.63 74.80 -41.21
N ASN A 230 -13.91 73.64 -40.60
CA ASN A 230 -15.21 73.34 -40.01
C ASN A 230 -15.00 73.00 -38.51
N PRO A 231 -15.12 73.98 -37.60
CA PRO A 231 -14.65 73.87 -36.21
C PRO A 231 -15.26 72.74 -35.39
N SER A 232 -16.51 72.36 -35.67
CA SER A 232 -17.24 71.34 -34.89
C SER A 232 -16.75 69.91 -35.14
N ILE A 233 -16.19 69.63 -36.31
CA ILE A 233 -15.66 68.30 -36.66
C ILE A 233 -14.25 68.13 -36.09
N GLU A 234 -13.42 69.18 -36.14
CA GLU A 234 -12.08 69.17 -35.54
C GLU A 234 -12.13 68.97 -34.03
N GLU A 235 -13.04 69.66 -33.34
CA GLU A 235 -13.14 69.58 -31.87
C GLU A 235 -13.64 68.20 -31.41
N SER A 236 -14.64 67.62 -32.09
CA SER A 236 -15.14 66.27 -31.79
C SER A 236 -14.07 65.19 -32.03
N GLN A 237 -13.29 65.28 -33.11
CA GLN A 237 -12.24 64.30 -33.41
C GLN A 237 -11.05 64.42 -32.45
N LYS A 238 -10.69 65.65 -32.07
CA LYS A 238 -9.66 65.90 -31.05
C LYS A 238 -10.03 65.28 -29.70
N THR A 239 -11.28 65.47 -29.25
CA THR A 239 -11.76 64.87 -28.00
C THR A 239 -11.76 63.34 -28.06
N GLN A 240 -12.07 62.73 -29.20
CA GLN A 240 -12.01 61.28 -29.37
C GLN A 240 -10.56 60.75 -29.25
N ILE A 241 -9.59 61.39 -29.90
CA ILE A 241 -8.18 61.00 -29.80
C ILE A 241 -7.67 61.15 -28.37
N GLU A 242 -7.97 62.26 -27.69
CA GLU A 242 -7.58 62.48 -26.29
C GLU A 242 -8.21 61.45 -25.32
N ASN A 243 -9.43 61.00 -25.59
CA ASN A 243 -10.07 59.93 -24.81
C ASN A 243 -9.37 58.57 -25.00
N ILE A 244 -8.97 58.25 -26.24
CA ILE A 244 -8.26 57.00 -26.54
C ILE A 244 -6.84 57.04 -25.95
N GLU A 245 -6.12 58.17 -26.04
CA GLU A 245 -4.80 58.34 -25.42
C GLU A 245 -4.85 58.12 -23.90
N ARG A 246 -5.87 58.69 -23.22
CA ARG A 246 -6.09 58.42 -21.79
C ARG A 246 -6.36 56.95 -21.50
N ALA A 247 -7.15 56.27 -22.35
CA ALA A 247 -7.43 54.85 -22.19
C ALA A 247 -6.16 53.98 -22.36
N ILE A 248 -5.32 54.27 -23.36
CA ILE A 248 -4.03 53.58 -23.55
C ILE A 248 -3.11 53.83 -22.36
N HIS A 249 -2.99 55.07 -21.90
CA HIS A 249 -2.16 55.38 -20.74
C HIS A 249 -2.59 54.60 -19.49
N ASN A 250 -3.90 54.56 -19.21
CA ASN A 250 -4.43 53.77 -18.10
C ASN A 250 -4.17 52.27 -18.26
N LEU A 251 -4.28 51.74 -19.49
CA LEU A 251 -3.98 50.34 -19.77
C LEU A 251 -2.48 50.03 -19.67
N GLN A 252 -1.59 50.96 -20.00
CA GLN A 252 -0.15 50.82 -19.80
C GLN A 252 0.22 50.78 -18.32
N VAL A 253 -0.37 51.67 -17.51
CA VAL A 253 -0.19 51.64 -16.05
C VAL A 253 -0.71 50.31 -15.48
N PHE A 254 -1.87 49.85 -15.94
CA PHE A 254 -2.41 48.53 -15.56
C PHE A 254 -1.48 47.38 -15.95
N GLN A 255 -0.97 47.38 -17.19
CA GLN A 255 -0.03 46.37 -17.70
C GLN A 255 1.25 46.32 -16.87
N LYS A 256 1.80 47.49 -16.53
CA LYS A 256 3.00 47.61 -15.70
C LYS A 256 2.76 47.03 -14.30
N ASN A 257 1.66 47.42 -13.65
CA ASN A 257 1.28 46.92 -12.34
C ASN A 257 1.04 45.40 -12.35
N LEU A 258 0.43 44.87 -13.42
CA LEU A 258 0.24 43.44 -13.62
C LEU A 258 1.59 42.72 -13.74
N SER A 259 2.52 43.25 -14.54
CA SER A 259 3.85 42.67 -14.70
C SER A 259 4.66 42.69 -13.40
N GLU A 260 4.59 43.77 -12.61
CA GLU A 260 5.22 43.86 -11.30
C GLU A 260 4.60 42.85 -10.31
N THR A 261 3.28 42.70 -10.33
CA THR A 261 2.57 41.71 -9.50
C THR A 261 2.96 40.28 -9.86
N ILE A 262 3.01 39.93 -11.14
CA ILE A 262 3.43 38.60 -11.61
C ILE A 262 4.88 38.33 -11.20
N LYS A 263 5.76 39.34 -11.27
CA LYS A 263 7.15 39.21 -10.80
C LYS A 263 7.22 38.95 -9.29
N GLY A 264 6.48 39.70 -8.49
CA GLY A 264 6.38 39.48 -7.03
C GLY A 264 5.80 38.11 -6.67
N MET A 265 4.82 37.62 -7.44
CA MET A 265 4.28 36.27 -7.30
C MET A 265 5.31 35.18 -7.62
N LYS A 266 6.14 35.36 -8.65
CA LYS A 266 7.24 34.42 -8.98
C LYS A 266 8.31 34.37 -7.87
N GLU A 267 8.67 35.53 -7.31
CA GLU A 267 9.62 35.60 -6.18
C GLU A 267 9.03 34.95 -4.91
N SER A 268 7.73 35.14 -4.66
CA SER A 268 7.03 34.50 -3.55
C SER A 268 6.90 32.99 -3.76
N GLU A 269 6.60 32.53 -4.98
CA GLU A 269 6.52 31.10 -5.35
C GLU A 269 7.83 30.38 -5.03
N LYS A 270 8.97 30.91 -5.47
CA LYS A 270 10.29 30.36 -5.13
C LYS A 270 10.51 30.28 -3.62
N THR A 271 10.16 31.35 -2.89
CA THR A 271 10.31 31.39 -1.42
C THR A 271 9.46 30.32 -0.74
N TYR A 272 8.21 30.16 -1.16
CA TYR A 272 7.31 29.14 -0.63
C TYR A 272 7.79 27.73 -0.99
N GLU A 273 8.31 27.50 -2.20
CA GLU A 273 8.87 26.21 -2.61
C GLU A 273 10.02 25.78 -1.69
N GLU A 274 10.93 26.70 -1.34
CA GLU A 274 12.00 26.44 -0.37
C GLU A 274 11.47 26.14 1.04
N GLN A 275 10.44 26.85 1.51
CA GLN A 275 9.82 26.58 2.83
C GLN A 275 9.09 25.24 2.87
N VAL A 276 8.39 24.90 1.80
CA VAL A 276 7.71 23.62 1.61
C VAL A 276 8.72 22.48 1.66
N GLN A 277 9.83 22.58 0.93
CA GLN A 277 10.87 21.55 1.00
C GLN A 277 11.41 21.35 2.43
N LYS A 278 11.61 22.43 3.19
CA LYS A 278 12.04 22.34 4.60
C LYS A 278 10.99 21.66 5.48
N VAL A 279 9.71 22.00 5.32
CA VAL A 279 8.63 21.41 6.10
C VAL A 279 8.41 19.94 5.71
N THR A 280 8.51 19.56 4.42
CA THR A 280 8.54 18.13 4.01
C THR A 280 9.61 17.40 4.81
N HIS A 281 10.84 17.91 4.74
CA HIS A 281 11.98 17.21 5.33
C HIS A 281 11.83 17.06 6.84
N LEU A 282 11.48 18.15 7.53
CA LEU A 282 11.29 18.15 8.97
C LEU A 282 10.11 17.26 9.40
N SER A 283 9.00 17.30 8.66
CA SER A 283 7.83 16.47 8.97
C SER A 283 8.12 14.98 8.77
N THR A 284 8.87 14.63 7.73
CA THR A 284 9.29 13.24 7.48
C THR A 284 10.25 12.77 8.57
N GLN A 285 11.23 13.60 8.93
CA GLN A 285 12.18 13.29 9.99
C GLN A 285 11.48 13.08 11.35
N ILE A 286 10.55 13.97 11.73
CA ILE A 286 9.77 13.82 12.96
C ILE A 286 8.95 12.52 12.92
N HIS A 287 8.34 12.21 11.78
CA HIS A 287 7.59 10.97 11.60
C HIS A 287 8.48 9.74 11.82
N ASP A 288 9.64 9.71 11.18
CA ASP A 288 10.60 8.60 11.27
C ASP A 288 11.15 8.43 12.69
N GLU A 289 11.51 9.53 13.36
CA GLU A 289 11.99 9.52 14.76
C GLU A 289 10.92 8.99 15.73
N ILE A 290 9.64 9.33 15.54
CA ILE A 290 8.56 8.79 16.36
C ILE A 290 8.30 7.32 16.03
N MET A 291 8.45 6.90 14.75
CA MET A 291 8.37 5.49 14.38
C MET A 291 9.43 4.66 15.08
N GLU A 292 10.70 5.08 14.99
CA GLU A 292 11.80 4.39 15.65
C GLU A 292 11.58 4.29 17.16
N ALA A 293 11.07 5.35 17.79
CA ALA A 293 10.77 5.35 19.22
C ALA A 293 9.63 4.38 19.63
N ARG A 294 8.76 3.97 18.69
CA ARG A 294 7.65 3.03 18.92
C ARG A 294 8.07 1.57 18.72
N LEU A 295 9.15 1.33 17.98
CA LEU A 295 9.63 -0.02 17.72
C LEU A 295 10.14 -0.65 19.01
N VAL A 296 9.82 -1.94 19.18
CA VAL A 296 10.21 -2.70 20.36
C VAL A 296 10.83 -4.03 19.91
N PRO A 297 11.86 -4.54 20.61
CA PRO A 297 12.43 -5.84 20.27
C PRO A 297 11.42 -6.98 20.42
N VAL A 298 11.40 -7.88 19.43
CA VAL A 298 10.58 -9.10 19.41
C VAL A 298 10.91 -10.04 20.59
N ALA A 299 12.07 -9.88 21.23
CA ALA A 299 12.43 -10.55 22.49
C ALA A 299 11.30 -10.54 23.53
N LEU A 300 10.58 -9.41 23.68
CA LEU A 300 9.50 -9.30 24.65
C LEU A 300 8.31 -10.21 24.33
N LEU A 301 8.05 -10.46 23.04
CA LEU A 301 7.02 -11.37 22.58
C LEU A 301 7.43 -12.82 22.87
N PHE A 302 8.65 -13.18 22.49
CA PHE A 302 9.17 -14.55 22.64
C PHE A 302 9.18 -14.99 24.11
N GLN A 303 9.54 -14.09 25.02
CA GLN A 303 9.54 -14.36 26.46
C GLN A 303 8.15 -14.72 27.00
N ARG A 304 7.06 -14.17 26.44
CA ARG A 304 5.69 -14.43 26.87
C ARG A 304 5.22 -15.85 26.53
N PHE A 305 5.88 -16.56 25.60
CA PHE A 305 5.48 -17.92 25.21
C PHE A 305 6.04 -19.01 26.15
N HIS A 306 7.08 -18.75 26.93
CA HIS A 306 7.71 -19.77 27.77
C HIS A 306 6.74 -20.47 28.75
N ARG A 307 5.93 -19.70 29.50
CA ARG A 307 5.00 -20.25 30.50
C ARG A 307 3.85 -21.04 29.83
N PRO A 308 3.10 -20.48 28.85
CA PRO A 308 2.04 -21.22 28.16
C PRO A 308 2.52 -22.52 27.49
N LEU A 309 3.69 -22.53 26.85
CA LEU A 309 4.22 -23.72 26.19
C LEU A 309 4.67 -24.79 27.20
N ARG A 310 5.25 -24.38 28.33
CA ARG A 310 5.58 -25.31 29.43
C ARG A 310 4.34 -25.97 30.01
N ASP A 311 3.28 -25.20 30.22
CA ASP A 311 2.03 -25.70 30.76
C ASP A 311 1.32 -26.65 29.78
N LEU A 312 1.35 -26.35 28.47
CA LEU A 312 0.87 -27.24 27.40
C LEU A 312 1.66 -28.55 27.31
N ALA A 313 3.00 -28.46 27.33
CA ALA A 313 3.87 -29.64 27.28
C ALA A 313 3.61 -30.59 28.47
N ARG A 314 3.43 -30.03 29.69
CA ARG A 314 3.06 -30.80 30.88
C ARG A 314 1.69 -31.46 30.74
N LYS A 315 0.68 -30.69 30.27
CA LYS A 315 -0.69 -31.20 30.08
C LYS A 315 -0.77 -32.37 29.11
N HIS A 316 0.08 -32.37 28.07
CA HIS A 316 0.12 -33.40 27.04
C HIS A 316 1.21 -34.45 27.27
N GLU A 317 1.91 -34.40 28.41
CA GLU A 317 3.01 -35.32 28.78
C GLU A 317 4.12 -35.42 27.71
N LYS A 318 4.42 -34.30 27.04
CA LYS A 318 5.46 -34.21 26.00
C LYS A 318 6.70 -33.51 26.56
N LYS A 319 7.88 -33.96 26.12
CA LYS A 319 9.15 -33.29 26.42
C LYS A 319 9.56 -32.42 25.25
N ILE A 320 9.80 -31.13 25.50
CA ILE A 320 10.16 -30.19 24.45
C ILE A 320 11.36 -29.32 24.83
N LYS A 321 12.16 -28.96 23.83
CA LYS A 321 13.19 -27.93 23.88
C LYS A 321 12.74 -26.76 23.01
N PHE A 322 12.67 -25.58 23.62
CA PHE A 322 12.25 -24.36 22.94
C PHE A 322 13.45 -23.43 22.72
N TYR A 323 13.71 -23.13 21.46
CA TYR A 323 14.82 -22.30 21.01
C TYR A 323 14.30 -20.98 20.46
N THR A 324 14.95 -19.88 20.84
CA THR A 324 14.67 -18.54 20.32
C THR A 324 15.89 -17.97 19.62
N GLU A 325 15.71 -17.44 18.42
CA GLU A 325 16.78 -16.79 17.64
C GLU A 325 16.31 -15.45 17.08
N GLY A 326 17.23 -14.51 16.86
CA GLY A 326 16.88 -13.22 16.23
C GLY A 326 16.04 -12.28 17.12
N GLU A 327 16.14 -12.42 18.44
CA GLU A 327 15.41 -11.61 19.43
C GLU A 327 15.61 -10.08 19.32
N SER A 328 16.64 -9.64 18.61
CA SER A 328 16.94 -8.23 18.35
C SER A 328 16.13 -7.62 17.20
N ALA A 329 15.37 -8.41 16.44
CA ALA A 329 14.47 -7.86 15.42
C ALA A 329 13.46 -6.91 16.08
N GLU A 330 13.20 -5.77 15.44
CA GLU A 330 12.32 -4.73 15.98
C GLU A 330 10.98 -4.71 15.26
N LEU A 331 9.89 -4.49 16.01
CA LEU A 331 8.53 -4.45 15.47
C LEU A 331 7.68 -3.42 16.22
N ASP A 332 6.70 -2.84 15.55
CA ASP A 332 5.70 -1.98 16.19
C ASP A 332 5.01 -2.69 17.36
N ARG A 333 4.89 -1.99 18.50
CA ARG A 333 4.26 -2.53 19.70
C ARG A 333 2.85 -3.07 19.47
N VAL A 334 2.04 -2.43 18.63
CA VAL A 334 0.68 -2.92 18.32
C VAL A 334 0.74 -4.23 17.54
N LEU A 335 1.68 -4.34 16.61
CA LEU A 335 1.91 -5.60 15.89
C LEU A 335 2.38 -6.71 16.83
N ILE A 336 3.22 -6.41 17.83
CA ILE A 336 3.64 -7.38 18.85
C ILE A 336 2.44 -7.93 19.62
N GLU A 337 1.53 -7.05 20.09
CA GLU A 337 0.36 -7.48 20.85
C GLU A 337 -0.62 -8.30 19.97
N GLU A 338 -0.83 -7.90 18.71
CA GLU A 338 -1.70 -8.62 17.77
C GLU A 338 -1.11 -9.96 17.30
N LEU A 339 0.22 -10.10 17.28
CA LEU A 339 0.92 -11.34 16.90
C LEU A 339 0.95 -12.42 17.98
N TYR A 340 0.65 -12.06 19.24
CA TYR A 340 0.71 -13.00 20.35
C TYR A 340 -0.21 -14.21 20.15
N GLU A 341 -1.49 -13.97 19.85
CA GLU A 341 -2.48 -15.05 19.68
C GLU A 341 -2.19 -15.95 18.45
N PRO A 342 -1.90 -15.41 17.23
CA PRO A 342 -1.54 -16.22 16.07
C PRO A 342 -0.33 -17.13 16.30
N LEU A 343 0.74 -16.59 16.89
CA LEU A 343 1.95 -17.36 17.17
C LEU A 343 1.72 -18.40 18.26
N LEU A 344 1.02 -18.03 19.34
CA LEU A 344 0.66 -18.99 20.40
C LEU A 344 -0.16 -20.15 19.83
N HIS A 345 -1.06 -19.87 18.89
CA HIS A 345 -1.85 -20.89 18.22
C HIS A 345 -0.97 -21.86 17.42
N ILE A 346 -0.05 -21.35 16.60
CA ILE A 346 0.86 -22.19 15.80
C ILE A 346 1.75 -23.04 16.71
N LEU A 347 2.30 -22.44 17.77
CA LEU A 347 3.12 -23.15 18.75
C LEU A 347 2.29 -24.21 19.51
N ARG A 348 1.03 -23.92 19.83
CA ARG A 348 0.11 -24.91 20.41
C ARG A 348 -0.12 -26.08 19.44
N ASN A 349 -0.36 -25.82 18.16
CA ASN A 349 -0.53 -26.89 17.17
C ASN A 349 0.72 -27.76 17.04
N ALA A 350 1.90 -27.14 17.11
CA ALA A 350 3.17 -27.87 17.15
C ALA A 350 3.24 -28.79 18.37
N ILE A 351 2.85 -28.33 19.57
CA ILE A 351 2.85 -29.18 20.78
C ILE A 351 1.74 -30.23 20.75
N ASP A 352 0.50 -29.87 20.43
CA ASP A 352 -0.67 -30.74 20.57
C ASP A 352 -0.66 -31.85 19.51
N HIS A 353 -0.38 -31.49 18.25
CA HIS A 353 -0.49 -32.40 17.10
C HIS A 353 0.85 -32.72 16.44
N GLY A 354 1.81 -31.79 16.44
CA GLY A 354 3.11 -31.96 15.81
C GLY A 354 4.03 -32.93 16.57
N ILE A 355 4.49 -32.53 17.74
CA ILE A 355 5.45 -33.26 18.57
C ILE A 355 4.82 -34.57 19.07
N GLU A 356 5.51 -35.69 18.88
CA GLU A 356 5.06 -37.00 19.36
C GLU A 356 5.41 -37.20 20.84
N THR A 357 4.78 -38.17 21.51
CA THR A 357 5.15 -38.52 22.90
C THR A 357 6.55 -39.15 22.95
N PRO A 358 7.24 -39.14 24.11
CA PRO A 358 8.56 -39.76 24.26
C PRO A 358 8.62 -41.22 23.76
N GLU A 359 7.54 -41.99 23.97
CA GLU A 359 7.44 -43.37 23.53
C GLU A 359 7.32 -43.50 22.00
N GLU A 360 6.51 -42.64 21.37
CA GLU A 360 6.33 -42.60 19.91
C GLU A 360 7.61 -42.14 19.19
N ARG A 361 8.32 -41.15 19.77
CA ARG A 361 9.60 -40.66 19.23
C ARG A 361 10.67 -41.74 19.25
N LYS A 362 10.76 -42.49 20.36
CA LYS A 362 11.71 -43.62 20.48
C LYS A 362 11.42 -44.74 19.48
N LYS A 363 10.15 -45.04 19.20
CA LYS A 363 9.75 -46.01 18.15
C LYS A 363 10.14 -45.53 16.75
N SER A 364 10.12 -44.23 16.53
CA SER A 364 10.42 -43.59 15.25
C SER A 364 11.91 -43.26 15.08
N GLY A 365 12.78 -43.62 16.04
CA GLY A 365 14.22 -43.36 16.00
C GLY A 365 14.62 -41.90 16.26
N LYS A 366 13.71 -41.08 16.79
CA LYS A 366 13.95 -39.67 17.12
C LYS A 366 14.40 -39.48 18.57
N PRO A 367 15.07 -38.36 18.91
CA PRO A 367 15.38 -38.01 20.29
C PRO A 367 14.13 -37.99 21.18
N GLU A 368 14.28 -38.28 22.48
CA GLU A 368 13.15 -38.32 23.42
C GLU A 368 12.47 -36.94 23.59
N GLU A 369 13.22 -35.88 23.35
CA GLU A 369 12.77 -34.49 23.41
C GLU A 369 12.47 -33.97 22.01
N GLY A 370 11.33 -33.31 21.84
CA GLY A 370 10.96 -32.59 20.61
C GLY A 370 11.57 -31.20 20.59
N GLU A 371 11.95 -30.70 19.41
CA GLU A 371 12.52 -29.37 19.26
C GLU A 371 11.52 -28.42 18.60
N ILE A 372 11.37 -27.23 19.17
CA ILE A 372 10.63 -26.12 18.59
C ILE A 372 11.55 -24.92 18.51
N HIS A 373 11.74 -24.40 17.31
CA HIS A 373 12.57 -23.24 17.01
C HIS A 373 11.67 -22.07 16.61
N LEU A 374 11.85 -20.92 17.27
CA LEU A 374 11.18 -19.67 16.96
C LEU A 374 12.26 -18.62 16.62
N SER A 375 12.31 -18.20 15.36
CA SER A 375 13.29 -17.21 14.89
C SER A 375 12.61 -15.98 14.28
N ALA A 376 13.27 -14.84 14.38
CA ALA A 376 12.83 -13.61 13.70
C ALA A 376 14.00 -12.96 12.97
N VAL A 377 13.80 -12.61 11.69
CA VAL A 377 14.77 -11.91 10.87
C VAL A 377 14.12 -10.66 10.29
N GLN A 378 14.74 -9.51 10.52
CA GLN A 378 14.30 -8.25 9.94
C GLN A 378 14.88 -8.07 8.54
N GLU A 379 14.01 -7.92 7.54
CA GLU A 379 14.35 -7.69 6.14
C GLU A 379 13.70 -6.41 5.63
N ARG A 380 14.49 -5.33 5.53
CA ARG A 380 14.03 -3.99 5.08
C ARG A 380 12.82 -3.50 5.89
N ASN A 381 11.62 -3.64 5.32
CA ASN A 381 10.35 -3.15 5.87
C ASN A 381 9.49 -4.27 6.46
N PHE A 382 10.01 -5.51 6.51
CA PHE A 382 9.30 -6.66 7.05
C PHE A 382 10.12 -7.34 8.14
N VAL A 383 9.41 -8.02 9.04
CA VAL A 383 9.98 -9.01 9.94
C VAL A 383 9.44 -10.38 9.50
N ASN A 384 10.36 -11.27 9.15
CA ASN A 384 10.07 -12.67 8.85
C ASN A 384 10.22 -13.45 10.16
N ILE A 385 9.13 -14.01 10.66
CA ILE A 385 9.08 -14.84 11.85
C ILE A 385 8.90 -16.29 11.39
N GLU A 386 9.81 -17.17 11.78
CA GLU A 386 9.75 -18.59 11.46
C GLU A 386 9.48 -19.42 12.72
N VAL A 387 8.52 -20.33 12.63
CA VAL A 387 8.23 -21.35 13.63
C VAL A 387 8.51 -22.72 13.03
N LYS A 388 9.44 -23.48 13.60
CA LYS A 388 9.81 -24.81 13.11
C LYS A 388 9.71 -25.84 14.22
N ASP A 389 9.12 -26.99 13.90
CA ASP A 389 9.07 -28.17 14.77
C ASP A 389 9.72 -29.39 14.09
N ASP A 390 10.16 -30.36 14.88
CA ASP A 390 10.73 -31.63 14.42
C ASP A 390 9.76 -32.83 14.58
N GLY A 391 8.46 -32.54 14.67
CA GLY A 391 7.40 -33.49 14.96
C GLY A 391 7.07 -34.43 13.80
N ARG A 392 5.85 -34.98 13.83
CA ARG A 392 5.39 -35.95 12.83
C ARG A 392 5.15 -35.36 11.44
N GLY A 393 5.13 -34.04 11.31
CA GLY A 393 4.75 -33.33 10.08
C GLY A 393 3.27 -33.50 9.74
N ILE A 394 2.83 -32.81 8.69
CA ILE A 394 1.45 -32.85 8.20
C ILE A 394 1.33 -33.97 7.16
N ASP A 395 0.30 -34.81 7.32
CA ASP A 395 0.03 -35.91 6.39
C ASP A 395 -0.75 -35.42 5.17
N ILE A 396 -0.03 -35.15 4.07
CA ILE A 396 -0.62 -34.61 2.84
C ILE A 396 -1.67 -35.55 2.24
N GLU A 397 -1.49 -36.87 2.35
CA GLU A 397 -2.48 -37.82 1.81
C GLU A 397 -3.81 -37.72 2.56
N LYS A 398 -3.77 -37.62 3.89
CA LYS A 398 -4.98 -37.41 4.71
C LYS A 398 -5.63 -36.05 4.44
N VAL A 399 -4.83 -35.01 4.18
CA VAL A 399 -5.33 -33.69 3.77
C VAL A 399 -6.04 -33.80 2.41
N ARG A 400 -5.44 -34.51 1.46
CA ARG A 400 -6.00 -34.73 0.12
C ARG A 400 -7.33 -35.48 0.16
N GLU A 401 -7.40 -36.56 0.94
CA GLU A 401 -8.65 -37.31 1.16
C GLU A 401 -9.75 -36.43 1.76
N ARG A 402 -9.43 -35.67 2.82
CA ARG A 402 -10.37 -34.72 3.45
C ARG A 402 -10.84 -33.62 2.49
N LEU A 403 -10.00 -33.15 1.58
CA LEU A 403 -10.37 -32.13 0.58
C LEU A 403 -11.36 -32.68 -0.46
N ILE A 404 -11.21 -33.95 -0.83
CA ILE A 404 -12.14 -34.66 -1.72
C ILE A 404 -13.47 -34.91 -0.99
N GLU A 405 -13.43 -35.40 0.25
CA GLU A 405 -14.64 -35.66 1.05
C GLU A 405 -15.46 -34.39 1.35
N SER A 406 -14.78 -33.27 1.56
CA SER A 406 -15.42 -31.97 1.80
C SER A 406 -15.95 -31.30 0.54
N GLY A 407 -15.70 -31.88 -0.65
CA GLY A 407 -16.16 -31.35 -1.94
C GLY A 407 -15.46 -30.06 -2.38
N LEU A 408 -14.32 -29.72 -1.76
CA LEU A 408 -13.51 -28.55 -2.13
C LEU A 408 -12.66 -28.79 -3.37
N LEU A 409 -12.29 -30.05 -3.64
CA LEU A 409 -11.52 -30.46 -4.82
C LEU A 409 -12.06 -31.78 -5.39
N GLU A 410 -12.08 -31.91 -6.72
CA GLU A 410 -12.32 -33.20 -7.36
C GLU A 410 -11.09 -34.11 -7.25
N ALA A 411 -11.29 -35.43 -7.25
CA ALA A 411 -10.22 -36.41 -7.06
C ALA A 411 -9.10 -36.28 -8.10
N GLU A 412 -9.44 -35.88 -9.33
CA GLU A 412 -8.49 -35.69 -10.42
C GLU A 412 -7.64 -34.42 -10.24
N GLN A 413 -8.24 -33.34 -9.72
CA GLN A 413 -7.56 -32.08 -9.42
C GLN A 413 -6.67 -32.19 -8.19
N ALA A 414 -7.13 -32.88 -7.15
CA ALA A 414 -6.39 -33.10 -5.91
C ALA A 414 -5.09 -33.91 -6.11
N GLN A 415 -5.01 -34.73 -7.16
CA GLN A 415 -3.81 -35.49 -7.54
C GLN A 415 -2.80 -34.68 -8.37
N GLN A 416 -3.25 -33.65 -9.10
CA GLN A 416 -2.38 -32.83 -9.96
C GLN A 416 -1.76 -31.65 -9.21
N LEU A 417 -2.33 -31.24 -8.08
CA LEU A 417 -1.84 -30.11 -7.29
C LEU A 417 -0.50 -30.42 -6.60
N PRO A 418 0.49 -29.51 -6.68
CA PRO A 418 1.69 -29.54 -5.84
C PRO A 418 1.36 -29.59 -4.35
N ASP A 419 2.19 -30.28 -3.58
CA ASP A 419 2.05 -30.38 -2.12
C ASP A 419 1.96 -29.00 -1.42
N GLN A 420 2.64 -27.99 -1.97
CA GLN A 420 2.63 -26.63 -1.44
C GLN A 420 1.25 -25.97 -1.54
N ASP A 421 0.53 -26.19 -2.64
CA ASP A 421 -0.80 -25.62 -2.86
C ASP A 421 -1.83 -26.31 -1.96
N LEU A 422 -1.64 -27.61 -1.68
CA LEU A 422 -2.47 -28.36 -0.73
C LEU A 422 -2.37 -27.80 0.71
N PHE A 423 -1.20 -27.30 1.12
CA PHE A 423 -1.06 -26.64 2.41
C PHE A 423 -1.82 -25.32 2.52
N GLU A 424 -2.08 -24.63 1.39
CA GLU A 424 -2.88 -23.41 1.42
C GLU A 424 -4.35 -23.70 1.78
N TYR A 425 -4.87 -24.87 1.39
CA TYR A 425 -6.23 -25.30 1.74
C TYR A 425 -6.40 -25.62 3.23
N LEU A 426 -5.31 -25.86 3.99
CA LEU A 426 -5.38 -25.95 5.46
C LEU A 426 -5.92 -24.67 6.11
N MET A 427 -5.83 -23.54 5.40
CA MET A 427 -6.30 -22.24 5.85
C MET A 427 -7.68 -21.88 5.31
N TYR A 428 -8.38 -22.82 4.65
CA TYR A 428 -9.72 -22.59 4.11
C TYR A 428 -10.78 -22.60 5.24
N PRO A 429 -11.76 -21.69 5.24
CA PRO A 429 -12.75 -21.61 6.31
C PRO A 429 -13.48 -22.94 6.54
N GLY A 430 -13.48 -23.42 7.79
CA GLY A 430 -14.17 -24.65 8.17
C GLY A 430 -13.43 -25.94 7.82
N PHE A 431 -12.24 -25.87 7.21
CA PHE A 431 -11.39 -27.03 6.98
C PHE A 431 -10.56 -27.34 8.24
N SER A 432 -10.66 -28.57 8.73
CA SER A 432 -9.82 -29.10 9.81
C SER A 432 -9.44 -30.54 9.49
N THR A 433 -8.28 -30.98 9.96
CA THR A 433 -7.77 -32.34 9.80
C THR A 433 -8.06 -33.24 11.00
N SER A 434 -8.62 -32.71 12.09
CA SER A 434 -8.96 -33.48 13.29
C SER A 434 -10.31 -34.21 13.16
N ASP A 435 -10.36 -35.46 13.62
CA ASP A 435 -11.59 -36.31 13.66
C ASP A 435 -12.44 -36.05 14.90
N THR A 436 -11.91 -35.33 15.90
CA THR A 436 -12.56 -35.06 17.18
C THR A 436 -12.79 -33.57 17.38
N THR A 437 -14.04 -33.14 17.39
CA THR A 437 -14.46 -31.85 17.95
C THR A 437 -14.33 -31.92 19.48
N THR A 438 -13.15 -31.63 20.01
CA THR A 438 -12.95 -31.55 21.46
C THR A 438 -13.66 -30.31 22.02
N GLU A 439 -14.71 -30.54 22.81
CA GLU A 439 -15.58 -29.53 23.45
C GLU A 439 -14.85 -28.55 24.40
N LEU A 440 -13.54 -28.73 24.65
CA LEU A 440 -12.71 -27.84 25.47
C LEU A 440 -12.11 -26.65 24.70
N SER A 441 -12.29 -26.57 23.38
CA SER A 441 -11.81 -25.45 22.54
C SER A 441 -12.98 -24.57 22.09
N GLY A 442 -13.63 -23.91 23.05
CA GLY A 442 -14.87 -23.13 22.88
C GLY A 442 -14.83 -21.90 21.95
N ARG A 443 -13.95 -21.85 20.95
CA ARG A 443 -13.96 -20.85 19.87
C ARG A 443 -13.66 -21.36 18.47
N GLY A 444 -13.56 -22.68 18.23
CA GLY A 444 -13.49 -23.24 16.86
C GLY A 444 -12.46 -22.54 15.96
N VAL A 445 -11.22 -22.43 16.42
CA VAL A 445 -10.17 -21.65 15.76
C VAL A 445 -9.32 -22.62 14.94
N GLY A 446 -9.47 -22.64 13.62
CA GLY A 446 -8.58 -23.36 12.71
C GLY A 446 -7.39 -22.51 12.28
N LEU A 447 -6.53 -23.05 11.41
CA LEU A 447 -5.47 -22.27 10.73
C LEU A 447 -6.07 -21.10 9.91
N ASP A 448 -7.36 -21.18 9.57
CA ASP A 448 -8.14 -20.13 8.93
C ASP A 448 -8.27 -18.86 9.79
N ALA A 449 -8.41 -19.01 11.11
CA ALA A 449 -8.52 -17.90 12.03
C ALA A 449 -7.16 -17.22 12.27
N VAL A 450 -6.08 -18.02 12.30
CA VAL A 450 -4.70 -17.52 12.29
C VAL A 450 -4.46 -16.67 11.05
N LYS A 451 -4.84 -17.17 9.85
CA LYS A 451 -4.73 -16.42 8.60
C LYS A 451 -5.52 -15.11 8.64
N LYS A 452 -6.78 -15.13 9.09
CA LYS A 452 -7.61 -13.91 9.23
C LYS A 452 -6.98 -12.88 10.18
N GLN A 453 -6.36 -13.33 11.27
CA GLN A 453 -5.72 -12.45 12.23
C GLN A 453 -4.43 -11.85 11.68
N LEU A 454 -3.61 -12.64 10.97
CA LEU A 454 -2.43 -12.14 10.26
C LEU A 454 -2.81 -11.16 9.13
N GLN A 455 -3.88 -11.43 8.38
CA GLN A 455 -4.37 -10.50 7.36
C GLN A 455 -4.76 -9.13 7.93
N LYS A 456 -5.33 -9.06 9.14
CA LYS A 456 -5.67 -7.78 9.79
C LYS A 456 -4.46 -6.89 10.01
N ILE A 457 -3.32 -7.50 10.33
CA ILE A 457 -2.05 -6.79 10.52
C ILE A 457 -1.22 -6.71 9.23
N LYS A 458 -1.83 -7.00 8.07
CA LYS A 458 -1.18 -7.04 6.75
C LYS A 458 0.00 -8.01 6.70
N GLY A 459 -0.06 -9.06 7.51
CA GLY A 459 0.88 -10.16 7.50
C GLY A 459 0.41 -11.30 6.60
N ASP A 460 1.36 -12.13 6.20
CA ASP A 460 1.11 -13.36 5.46
C ASP A 460 1.74 -14.57 6.14
N ILE A 461 1.26 -15.77 5.82
CA ILE A 461 1.74 -17.03 6.38
C ILE A 461 1.85 -18.12 5.32
N ARG A 462 2.99 -18.81 5.33
CA ARG A 462 3.24 -20.02 4.54
C ARG A 462 3.55 -21.20 5.43
N VAL A 463 3.19 -22.39 4.95
CA VAL A 463 3.43 -23.65 5.65
C VAL A 463 4.24 -24.56 4.74
N TYR A 464 5.29 -25.13 5.31
CA TYR A 464 6.10 -26.19 4.71
C TYR A 464 6.11 -27.36 5.70
N SER A 465 5.85 -28.57 5.24
CA SER A 465 5.86 -29.73 6.15
C SER A 465 6.26 -30.99 5.40
N GLU A 466 7.00 -31.85 6.08
CA GLU A 466 7.39 -33.16 5.56
C GLU A 466 7.04 -34.23 6.60
N LYS A 467 6.32 -35.27 6.16
CA LYS A 467 5.91 -36.39 7.04
C LYS A 467 7.14 -37.03 7.68
N GLY A 468 7.15 -37.07 9.01
CA GLY A 468 8.23 -37.61 9.83
C GLY A 468 9.40 -36.65 10.09
N LYS A 469 9.48 -35.48 9.45
CA LYS A 469 10.55 -34.48 9.68
C LYS A 469 10.10 -33.20 10.38
N GLY A 470 8.78 -32.97 10.47
CA GLY A 470 8.19 -31.84 11.17
C GLY A 470 7.61 -30.79 10.22
N SER A 471 7.25 -29.63 10.77
CA SER A 471 6.64 -28.52 10.02
C SER A 471 7.38 -27.20 10.24
N ARG A 472 7.23 -26.29 9.30
CA ARG A 472 7.84 -24.96 9.28
C ARG A 472 6.81 -23.95 8.80
N PHE A 473 6.47 -23.01 9.66
CA PHE A 473 5.57 -21.89 9.39
C PHE A 473 6.40 -20.63 9.22
N LEU A 474 6.27 -19.97 8.07
CA LEU A 474 6.93 -18.70 7.77
C LEU A 474 5.89 -17.60 7.77
N ILE A 475 6.02 -16.65 8.69
CA ILE A 475 5.10 -15.53 8.87
C ILE A 475 5.84 -14.25 8.51
N ARG A 476 5.26 -13.46 7.62
CA ARG A 476 5.84 -12.19 7.18
C ARG A 476 4.94 -11.06 7.61
N VAL A 477 5.45 -10.11 8.40
CA VAL A 477 4.69 -8.93 8.86
C VAL A 477 5.44 -7.64 8.55
N PRO A 478 4.74 -6.54 8.22
CA PRO A 478 5.39 -5.24 8.05
C PRO A 478 5.98 -4.77 9.38
N ILE A 479 7.01 -3.94 9.36
CA ILE A 479 7.65 -3.45 10.59
C ILE A 479 6.76 -2.50 11.39
N SER A 480 5.94 -1.72 10.67
CA SER A 480 5.00 -0.73 11.21
C SER A 480 3.76 -0.64 10.32
N LEU A 481 2.65 -0.19 10.90
CA LEU A 481 1.37 0.01 10.20
C LEU A 481 1.19 1.45 9.67
N THR A 482 2.21 2.31 9.79
CA THR A 482 2.06 3.75 9.56
C THR A 482 2.66 4.19 8.21
N VAL A 483 1.90 5.02 7.47
CA VAL A 483 2.16 5.62 6.14
C VAL A 483 2.90 4.72 5.14
N THR A 484 2.20 4.27 4.09
CA THR A 484 2.84 3.52 2.99
C THR A 484 2.90 4.35 1.71
N GLN A 485 3.92 4.14 0.89
CA GLN A 485 3.94 4.70 -0.46
C GLN A 485 3.01 3.89 -1.36
N ALA A 486 2.15 4.59 -2.11
CA ALA A 486 1.27 3.99 -3.09
C ALA A 486 1.36 4.72 -4.44
N MET A 487 1.11 3.98 -5.51
CA MET A 487 0.87 4.52 -6.83
C MET A 487 -0.62 4.79 -7.00
N LEU A 488 -0.97 6.04 -7.29
CA LEU A 488 -2.33 6.41 -7.62
C LEU A 488 -2.63 6.08 -9.08
N VAL A 489 -3.71 5.35 -9.29
CA VAL A 489 -4.12 4.83 -10.59
C VAL A 489 -5.58 5.14 -10.84
N GLU A 490 -5.93 5.38 -12.10
CA GLU A 490 -7.31 5.62 -12.53
C GLU A 490 -7.88 4.35 -13.17
N ILE A 491 -9.01 3.90 -12.63
CA ILE A 491 -9.75 2.71 -13.08
C ILE A 491 -11.21 3.10 -13.22
N ALA A 492 -11.75 3.01 -14.44
CA ALA A 492 -13.13 3.39 -14.78
C ALA A 492 -13.50 4.83 -14.34
N GLY A 493 -12.56 5.77 -14.44
CA GLY A 493 -12.73 7.16 -13.99
C GLY A 493 -12.65 7.40 -12.48
N HIS A 494 -12.28 6.39 -11.68
CA HIS A 494 -12.07 6.51 -10.23
C HIS A 494 -10.61 6.30 -9.86
N VAL A 495 -10.14 7.03 -8.85
CA VAL A 495 -8.75 6.94 -8.38
C VAL A 495 -8.63 5.90 -7.26
N TYR A 496 -7.69 4.97 -7.42
CA TYR A 496 -7.33 3.93 -6.47
C TYR A 496 -5.84 4.04 -6.12
N ALA A 497 -5.45 3.45 -4.99
CA ALA A 497 -4.06 3.41 -4.53
C ALA A 497 -3.53 1.96 -4.57
N VAL A 498 -2.45 1.73 -5.33
CA VAL A 498 -1.72 0.46 -5.40
C VAL A 498 -0.48 0.58 -4.52
N PRO A 499 -0.33 -0.17 -3.42
CA PRO A 499 0.86 -0.04 -2.58
C PRO A 499 2.13 -0.36 -3.37
N LEU A 500 3.14 0.50 -3.26
CA LEU A 500 4.34 0.45 -4.08
C LEU A 500 5.22 -0.78 -3.76
N MET A 501 5.04 -1.36 -2.58
CA MET A 501 5.80 -2.53 -2.12
C MET A 501 5.56 -3.79 -2.97
N GLN A 502 4.38 -3.92 -3.60
CA GLN A 502 4.09 -5.02 -4.50
C GLN A 502 4.35 -4.67 -5.98
N VAL A 503 4.73 -3.42 -6.29
CA VAL A 503 5.00 -2.98 -7.66
C VAL A 503 6.43 -3.29 -8.03
N GLU A 504 6.63 -4.11 -9.06
CA GLU A 504 7.95 -4.40 -9.60
C GLU A 504 8.36 -3.36 -10.66
N GLU A 505 7.48 -3.12 -11.63
CA GLU A 505 7.70 -2.13 -12.68
C GLU A 505 6.39 -1.61 -13.29
N THR A 506 6.52 -0.54 -14.07
CA THR A 506 5.42 0.06 -14.84
C THR A 506 5.83 0.11 -16.31
N SER A 507 4.97 -0.34 -17.21
CA SER A 507 5.21 -0.28 -18.65
C SER A 507 3.94 0.12 -19.40
N ASN A 508 4.09 0.44 -20.68
CA ASN A 508 2.95 0.62 -21.58
C ASN A 508 2.93 -0.57 -22.54
N VAL A 509 1.78 -1.21 -22.69
CA VAL A 509 1.60 -2.36 -23.59
C VAL A 509 0.57 -2.04 -24.66
N SER A 510 0.84 -2.49 -25.88
CA SER A 510 -0.16 -2.56 -26.94
C SER A 510 -0.85 -3.92 -26.89
N LEU A 511 -2.16 -3.97 -27.14
CA LEU A 511 -2.88 -5.25 -27.24
C LEU A 511 -2.30 -6.17 -28.33
N ALA A 512 -1.64 -5.61 -29.34
CA ALA A 512 -0.99 -6.38 -30.41
C ALA A 512 0.24 -7.16 -29.93
N ASP A 513 0.87 -6.74 -28.83
CA ASP A 513 2.07 -7.37 -28.27
C ASP A 513 1.71 -8.44 -27.22
N LEU A 514 0.43 -8.60 -26.91
CA LEU A 514 -0.07 -9.59 -25.97
C LEU A 514 -0.36 -10.92 -26.67
N GLU A 515 0.01 -12.03 -26.03
CA GLU A 515 -0.29 -13.37 -26.49
C GLU A 515 -1.63 -13.83 -25.89
N ILE A 516 -2.53 -14.37 -26.72
CA ILE A 516 -3.81 -14.91 -26.26
C ILE A 516 -3.68 -16.42 -26.08
N VAL A 517 -4.01 -16.92 -24.89
CA VAL A 517 -4.08 -18.36 -24.58
C VAL A 517 -5.37 -18.60 -23.79
N ASP A 518 -6.20 -19.57 -24.19
CA ASP A 518 -7.46 -19.91 -23.53
C ASP A 518 -8.34 -18.69 -23.20
N ASN A 519 -8.56 -17.83 -24.20
CA ASN A 519 -9.32 -16.58 -24.12
C ASN A 519 -8.77 -15.52 -23.15
N THR A 520 -7.53 -15.69 -22.68
CA THR A 520 -6.85 -14.79 -21.73
C THR A 520 -5.63 -14.14 -22.36
N TYR A 521 -5.42 -12.84 -22.13
CA TYR A 521 -4.21 -12.14 -22.57
C TYR A 521 -3.04 -12.32 -21.60
N PHE A 522 -1.88 -12.61 -22.16
CA PHE A 522 -0.59 -12.73 -21.47
C PHE A 522 0.40 -11.73 -22.05
N MET A 523 1.23 -11.13 -21.19
CA MET A 523 2.38 -10.34 -21.62
C MET A 523 3.68 -11.07 -21.32
N LYS A 524 4.70 -10.84 -22.15
CA LYS A 524 6.03 -11.39 -21.94
C LYS A 524 6.85 -10.44 -21.07
N HIS A 525 7.11 -10.83 -19.83
CA HIS A 525 7.95 -10.10 -18.89
C HIS A 525 9.21 -10.91 -18.59
N ARG A 526 10.40 -10.37 -18.90
CA ARG A 526 11.72 -11.01 -18.70
C ARG A 526 11.83 -12.46 -19.20
N GLY A 527 11.14 -12.76 -20.30
CA GLY A 527 11.12 -14.09 -20.92
C GLY A 527 10.09 -15.06 -20.34
N ARG A 528 9.38 -14.70 -19.26
CA ARG A 528 8.24 -15.42 -18.69
C ARG A 528 6.92 -14.83 -19.22
N LYS A 529 5.87 -15.65 -19.28
CA LYS A 529 4.52 -15.20 -19.61
C LYS A 529 3.78 -14.90 -18.31
N ILE A 530 3.24 -13.71 -18.18
CA ILE A 530 2.45 -13.29 -17.02
C ILE A 530 1.05 -12.88 -17.48
N PRO A 531 -0.02 -13.22 -16.74
CA PRO A 531 -1.39 -12.89 -17.11
C PRO A 531 -1.64 -11.39 -17.00
N VAL A 532 -2.47 -10.85 -17.89
CA VAL A 532 -2.91 -9.45 -17.89
C VAL A 532 -4.34 -9.36 -17.34
N VAL A 533 -4.48 -8.69 -16.20
CA VAL A 533 -5.74 -8.48 -15.48
C VAL A 533 -6.26 -7.08 -15.77
N TYR A 534 -7.47 -6.98 -16.32
CA TYR A 534 -8.09 -5.68 -16.54
C TYR A 534 -8.82 -5.22 -15.28
N MET A 535 -8.28 -4.20 -14.64
CA MET A 535 -8.74 -3.77 -13.30
C MET A 535 -10.20 -3.33 -13.25
N ALA A 536 -10.73 -2.76 -14.34
CA ALA A 536 -12.12 -2.32 -14.39
C ALA A 536 -13.10 -3.51 -14.30
N ASN A 537 -12.76 -4.64 -14.91
CA ASN A 537 -13.55 -5.87 -14.89
C ASN A 537 -13.45 -6.56 -13.53
N LEU A 538 -12.23 -6.66 -13.00
CA LEU A 538 -11.94 -7.21 -11.67
C LEU A 538 -12.80 -6.54 -10.58
N LEU A 539 -12.88 -5.21 -10.58
CA LEU A 539 -13.58 -4.45 -9.55
C LEU A 539 -15.11 -4.39 -9.74
N LYS A 540 -15.65 -4.89 -10.87
CA LYS A 540 -17.09 -4.93 -11.17
C LYS A 540 -17.84 -3.61 -10.90
N ILE A 541 -17.22 -2.48 -11.29
CA ILE A 541 -17.74 -1.14 -10.97
C ILE A 541 -19.08 -0.90 -11.71
N ARG A 542 -20.17 -0.71 -10.96
CA ARG A 542 -21.51 -0.47 -11.52
C ARG A 542 -21.67 0.98 -11.99
N GLY A 543 -22.20 1.18 -13.19
CA GLY A 543 -22.73 2.48 -13.66
C GLY A 543 -21.91 3.16 -14.78
N ASN A 544 -20.63 2.81 -14.93
CA ASN A 544 -19.85 3.09 -16.13
C ASN A 544 -19.62 1.77 -16.85
N LYS A 545 -20.06 1.64 -18.10
CA LYS A 545 -19.50 0.57 -18.94
C LYS A 545 -17.99 0.83 -19.00
N PRO A 546 -17.12 -0.14 -18.68
CA PRO A 546 -15.69 0.04 -18.85
C PRO A 546 -15.45 0.53 -20.28
N ARG A 547 -14.60 1.55 -20.45
CA ARG A 547 -14.24 2.00 -21.80
C ARG A 547 -13.67 0.79 -22.52
N PRO A 548 -14.29 0.33 -23.61
CA PRO A 548 -13.85 -0.89 -24.23
C PRO A 548 -12.45 -0.65 -24.79
N ILE A 549 -11.57 -1.62 -24.59
CA ILE A 549 -10.15 -1.44 -24.88
C ILE A 549 -9.98 -1.41 -26.40
N SER A 550 -9.47 -0.30 -26.92
CA SER A 550 -9.19 -0.12 -28.34
C SER A 550 -7.99 -0.98 -28.71
N PRO A 551 -8.08 -1.82 -29.75
CA PRO A 551 -6.99 -2.67 -30.22
C PRO A 551 -5.76 -1.89 -30.72
N VAL A 552 -5.85 -0.55 -30.84
CA VAL A 552 -4.75 0.28 -31.35
C VAL A 552 -4.18 1.25 -30.29
N GLY A 553 -4.70 1.22 -29.06
CA GLY A 553 -4.18 2.03 -27.95
C GLY A 553 -2.98 1.37 -27.26
N THR A 554 -2.08 2.19 -26.70
CA THR A 554 -1.12 1.75 -25.67
C THR A 554 -1.72 1.99 -24.30
N TYR A 555 -1.73 0.97 -23.45
CA TYR A 555 -2.32 1.03 -22.11
C TYR A 555 -1.24 0.91 -21.05
N PRO A 556 -1.29 1.72 -19.98
CA PRO A 556 -0.38 1.57 -18.86
C PRO A 556 -0.71 0.27 -18.12
N VAL A 557 0.34 -0.48 -17.81
CA VAL A 557 0.29 -1.65 -16.95
C VAL A 557 1.25 -1.52 -15.79
N ILE A 558 0.84 -2.06 -14.65
CA ILE A 558 1.67 -2.21 -13.47
C ILE A 558 1.94 -3.70 -13.30
N VAL A 559 3.22 -4.09 -13.40
CA VAL A 559 3.65 -5.45 -13.04
C VAL A 559 3.75 -5.51 -11.53
N VAL A 560 2.88 -6.32 -10.94
CA VAL A 560 2.86 -6.58 -9.51
C VAL A 560 3.32 -8.00 -9.26
N GLN A 561 4.02 -8.19 -8.14
CA GLN A 561 4.40 -9.51 -7.69
C GLN A 561 3.93 -9.75 -6.26
N ASP A 562 3.51 -10.98 -6.04
CA ASP A 562 3.34 -11.52 -4.71
C ASP A 562 3.90 -12.94 -4.74
N GLU A 563 4.75 -13.24 -3.77
CA GLU A 563 5.16 -14.61 -3.49
C GLU A 563 5.92 -15.36 -4.61
N GLY A 564 6.41 -14.66 -5.65
CA GLY A 564 7.05 -15.25 -6.83
C GLY A 564 6.10 -15.42 -8.02
N ASN A 565 4.81 -15.15 -7.83
CA ASN A 565 3.82 -15.01 -8.88
C ASN A 565 3.80 -13.55 -9.35
N GLU A 566 3.83 -13.36 -10.66
CA GLU A 566 3.82 -12.06 -11.31
C GLU A 566 2.52 -11.91 -12.11
N VAL A 567 1.86 -10.77 -11.95
CA VAL A 567 0.62 -10.43 -12.66
C VAL A 567 0.75 -9.01 -13.18
N SER A 568 0.20 -8.76 -14.36
CA SER A 568 0.13 -7.42 -14.95
C SER A 568 -1.25 -6.82 -14.75
N LEU A 569 -1.34 -5.68 -14.08
CA LEU A 569 -2.59 -4.95 -13.88
C LEU A 569 -2.73 -3.90 -14.98
N LEU A 570 -3.72 -4.05 -15.86
CA LEU A 570 -4.06 -3.08 -16.90
C LEU A 570 -5.07 -2.07 -16.37
N MET A 571 -4.78 -0.78 -16.60
CA MET A 571 -5.59 0.35 -16.14
C MET A 571 -5.66 1.46 -17.19
N GLU A 572 -6.48 2.48 -16.92
CA GLU A 572 -6.66 3.60 -17.84
C GLU A 572 -5.49 4.58 -17.74
N LYS A 573 -5.03 4.87 -16.52
CA LYS A 573 -3.99 5.85 -16.28
C LYS A 573 -3.23 5.61 -14.98
N ILE A 574 -1.93 5.84 -15.01
CA ILE A 574 -1.11 6.02 -13.81
C ILE A 574 -1.04 7.52 -13.53
N VAL A 575 -1.46 7.96 -12.35
CA VAL A 575 -1.54 9.38 -11.99
C VAL A 575 -0.17 9.86 -11.49
N HIS A 576 0.25 9.40 -10.31
CA HIS A 576 1.56 9.69 -9.69
C HIS A 576 1.77 8.78 -8.46
N ARG A 577 2.90 8.94 -7.76
CA ARG A 577 3.20 8.25 -6.49
C ARG A 577 2.93 9.19 -5.32
N GLU A 578 2.26 8.71 -4.29
CA GLU A 578 1.90 9.50 -3.10
C GLU A 578 1.98 8.65 -1.83
N GLU A 579 2.32 9.29 -0.71
CA GLU A 579 2.26 8.67 0.61
C GLU A 579 0.83 8.65 1.12
N VAL A 580 0.35 7.47 1.49
CA VAL A 580 -1.03 7.25 1.91
C VAL A 580 -1.08 6.56 3.27
N LEU A 581 -1.93 7.09 4.16
CA LEU A 581 -2.27 6.43 5.42
C LEU A 581 -3.44 5.48 5.19
N ILE A 582 -3.20 4.18 5.30
CA ILE A 582 -4.25 3.18 5.13
C ILE A 582 -5.04 3.08 6.43
N LYS A 583 -6.31 3.47 6.40
CA LYS A 583 -7.27 3.29 7.47
C LYS A 583 -8.20 2.11 7.15
N SER A 584 -8.58 1.34 8.18
CA SER A 584 -9.61 0.31 8.02
C SER A 584 -10.95 0.95 7.65
N LEU A 585 -11.71 0.33 6.75
CA LEU A 585 -13.06 0.79 6.35
C LEU A 585 -14.14 0.49 7.41
N GLY A 586 -13.75 -0.03 8.57
CA GLY A 586 -14.65 -0.39 9.66
C GLY A 586 -15.35 -1.74 9.45
N PRO A 587 -16.02 -2.27 10.50
CA PRO A 587 -16.55 -3.64 10.52
C PRO A 587 -17.64 -3.92 9.47
N GLY A 588 -18.32 -2.88 8.96
CA GLY A 588 -19.34 -3.02 7.91
C GLY A 588 -18.79 -3.25 6.50
N MET A 589 -17.50 -2.94 6.24
CA MET A 589 -16.89 -2.98 4.90
C MET A 589 -15.66 -3.90 4.81
N GLN A 590 -15.40 -4.73 5.83
CA GLN A 590 -14.30 -5.72 5.83
C GLN A 590 -14.47 -6.86 4.80
N ARG A 591 -15.61 -6.96 4.12
CA ARG A 591 -15.92 -8.04 3.16
C ARG A 591 -15.81 -7.61 1.69
N VAL A 592 -15.35 -6.41 1.40
CA VAL A 592 -15.19 -5.94 0.01
C VAL A 592 -13.92 -6.58 -0.55
N PRO A 593 -14.01 -7.43 -1.59
CA PRO A 593 -12.84 -8.09 -2.17
C PRO A 593 -11.91 -7.05 -2.82
N TYR A 594 -10.62 -7.37 -2.87
CA TYR A 594 -9.56 -6.57 -3.52
C TYR A 594 -9.25 -5.23 -2.86
N ILE A 595 -9.83 -4.93 -1.69
CA ILE A 595 -9.63 -3.66 -0.97
C ILE A 595 -9.06 -3.91 0.43
N VAL A 596 -7.88 -3.35 0.70
CA VAL A 596 -7.24 -3.40 2.03
C VAL A 596 -7.87 -2.36 2.97
N GLY A 597 -8.23 -1.21 2.44
CA GLY A 597 -8.67 -0.08 3.25
C GLY A 597 -8.95 1.17 2.44
N GLY A 598 -9.13 2.29 3.15
CA GLY A 598 -9.27 3.61 2.55
C GLY A 598 -8.16 4.55 3.00
N SER A 599 -7.85 5.55 2.18
CA SER A 599 -7.00 6.68 2.54
C SER A 599 -7.64 7.98 2.10
N VAL A 600 -7.21 9.09 2.73
CA VAL A 600 -7.65 10.44 2.36
C VAL A 600 -6.44 11.13 1.73
N LEU A 601 -6.57 11.48 0.45
CA LEU A 601 -5.53 12.16 -0.31
C LEU A 601 -5.34 13.59 0.14
N ALA A 602 -4.25 14.16 -0.39
CA ALA A 602 -3.92 15.55 -0.21
C ALA A 602 -4.96 16.57 -0.72
N ASP A 603 -5.90 16.17 -1.56
CA ASP A 603 -7.01 17.04 -2.00
C ASP A 603 -8.32 16.77 -1.23
N GLY A 604 -8.26 15.98 -0.16
CA GLY A 604 -9.40 15.57 0.65
C GLY A 604 -10.24 14.45 0.02
N LYS A 605 -9.91 13.98 -1.18
CA LYS A 605 -10.62 12.85 -1.78
C LYS A 605 -10.28 11.55 -1.07
N VAL A 606 -11.30 10.71 -0.91
CA VAL A 606 -11.13 9.36 -0.39
C VAL A 606 -10.72 8.45 -1.55
N VAL A 607 -9.63 7.73 -1.37
CA VAL A 607 -9.17 6.66 -2.28
C VAL A 607 -9.23 5.31 -1.59
N LEU A 608 -9.56 4.28 -2.36
CA LEU A 608 -9.50 2.91 -1.88
C LEU A 608 -8.13 2.32 -2.19
N VAL A 609 -7.58 1.58 -1.24
CA VAL A 609 -6.26 0.96 -1.33
C VAL A 609 -6.44 -0.50 -1.72
N LEU A 610 -5.79 -0.90 -2.82
CA LEU A 610 -5.97 -2.22 -3.42
C LEU A 610 -5.18 -3.30 -2.67
N ASP A 611 -5.80 -4.48 -2.50
CA ASP A 611 -5.18 -5.69 -1.96
C ASP A 611 -4.48 -6.46 -3.08
N VAL A 612 -3.30 -5.97 -3.45
CA VAL A 612 -2.49 -6.56 -4.51
C VAL A 612 -2.15 -8.03 -4.24
N PRO A 613 -1.77 -8.46 -3.01
CA PRO A 613 -1.59 -9.88 -2.70
C PRO A 613 -2.83 -10.73 -3.00
N GLN A 614 -4.04 -10.26 -2.64
CA GLN A 614 -5.27 -10.98 -2.99
C GLN A 614 -5.43 -11.09 -4.52
N ILE A 615 -5.21 -10.00 -5.25
CA ILE A 615 -5.32 -9.97 -6.72
C ILE A 615 -4.34 -10.95 -7.36
N VAL A 616 -3.08 -10.95 -6.93
CA VAL A 616 -2.04 -11.83 -7.49
C VAL A 616 -2.36 -13.31 -7.20
N ARG A 617 -2.78 -13.65 -5.98
CA ARG A 617 -3.16 -15.03 -5.64
C ARG A 617 -4.34 -15.54 -6.46
N GLU A 618 -5.37 -14.73 -6.63
CA GLU A 618 -6.54 -15.13 -7.41
C GLU A 618 -6.23 -15.23 -8.91
N ALA A 619 -5.44 -14.31 -9.47
CA ALA A 619 -5.04 -14.36 -10.87
C ALA A 619 -3.98 -15.44 -11.18
N GLY A 620 -3.14 -15.80 -10.21
CA GLY A 620 -2.05 -16.76 -10.37
C GLY A 620 -2.47 -18.23 -10.32
N ARG A 621 -3.61 -18.56 -9.69
CA ARG A 621 -4.04 -19.97 -9.47
C ARG A 621 -4.75 -20.62 -10.65
N GLY A 622 -5.04 -19.90 -11.74
CA GLY A 622 -5.74 -20.46 -12.91
C GLY A 622 -7.18 -20.95 -12.65
N GLU A 623 -7.68 -20.86 -11.42
CA GLU A 623 -9.07 -21.15 -11.07
C GLU A 623 -9.96 -20.02 -11.59
N SER A 624 -10.61 -20.24 -12.74
CA SER A 624 -11.95 -19.75 -13.09
C SER A 624 -12.42 -18.42 -12.48
N VAL A 625 -11.64 -17.34 -12.62
CA VAL A 625 -12.18 -16.00 -12.43
C VAL A 625 -12.14 -15.32 -13.80
N GLU A 626 -13.31 -14.91 -14.30
CA GLU A 626 -13.55 -14.10 -15.53
C GLU A 626 -12.91 -12.70 -15.43
N VAL A 627 -11.65 -12.62 -15.01
CA VAL A 627 -11.02 -11.42 -14.44
C VAL A 627 -9.75 -11.07 -15.20
N ALA A 628 -9.15 -12.04 -15.87
CA ALA A 628 -8.15 -11.74 -16.88
C ALA A 628 -8.83 -11.07 -18.08
N LEU A 629 -8.11 -10.18 -18.76
CA LEU A 629 -8.63 -9.54 -19.96
C LEU A 629 -9.06 -10.65 -20.93
N SER A 630 -10.32 -10.63 -21.35
CA SER A 630 -10.87 -11.60 -22.29
C SER A 630 -10.93 -11.02 -23.70
N ALA A 631 -10.99 -11.88 -24.74
CA ALA A 631 -11.16 -11.41 -26.11
C ALA A 631 -12.49 -10.67 -26.34
N GLU A 632 -13.49 -10.88 -25.47
CA GLU A 632 -14.80 -10.22 -25.51
C GLU A 632 -14.76 -8.79 -24.93
N ASP A 633 -13.78 -8.48 -24.07
CA ASP A 633 -13.57 -7.16 -23.46
C ASP A 633 -12.87 -6.16 -24.40
N VAL A 634 -12.16 -6.70 -25.40
CA VAL A 634 -11.58 -5.91 -26.47
C VAL A 634 -12.66 -5.64 -27.49
N VAL A 635 -12.78 -4.40 -27.97
CA VAL A 635 -13.61 -4.15 -29.16
C VAL A 635 -13.01 -4.98 -30.28
N THR A 636 -13.60 -6.14 -30.54
CA THR A 636 -13.48 -6.75 -31.86
C THR A 636 -14.07 -5.70 -32.78
N VAL A 637 -13.22 -5.02 -33.55
CA VAL A 637 -13.68 -4.42 -34.79
C VAL A 637 -14.29 -5.61 -35.50
N GLU A 638 -15.61 -5.72 -35.43
CA GLU A 638 -16.35 -6.75 -36.14
C GLU A 638 -15.77 -6.72 -37.54
N LYS A 639 -15.05 -7.79 -37.90
CA LYS A 639 -14.83 -8.08 -39.31
C LYS A 639 -16.24 -8.04 -39.88
N PRO A 640 -16.55 -7.13 -40.82
CA PRO A 640 -17.78 -7.28 -41.55
C PRO A 640 -17.77 -8.71 -42.06
N GLU A 641 -18.84 -9.44 -41.78
CA GLU A 641 -19.06 -10.78 -42.32
C GLU A 641 -18.56 -10.82 -43.75
N LYS A 642 -17.97 -11.95 -44.13
CA LYS A 642 -17.51 -12.25 -45.49
C LYS A 642 -18.59 -11.88 -46.53
N VAL A 643 -18.60 -10.63 -46.96
CA VAL A 643 -19.08 -10.24 -48.26
C VAL A 643 -17.95 -10.66 -49.18
N LYS A 644 -18.13 -11.84 -49.75
CA LYS A 644 -17.54 -12.15 -51.04
C LYS A 644 -17.83 -10.96 -51.95
N GLU A 645 -16.82 -10.62 -52.74
CA GLU A 645 -16.80 -9.69 -53.88
C GLU A 645 -16.10 -8.36 -53.61
N GLU A 646 -15.02 -8.20 -54.40
CA GLU A 646 -14.37 -6.97 -54.79
C GLU A 646 -15.30 -5.75 -54.72
N LYS A 647 -15.10 -4.89 -53.71
CA LYS A 647 -15.64 -3.53 -53.71
C LYS A 647 -14.57 -2.54 -53.25
N SER A 648 -13.89 -1.98 -54.25
CA SER A 648 -13.55 -0.57 -54.23
C SER A 648 -14.84 0.22 -53.96
N THR A 649 -14.98 0.80 -52.76
CA THR A 649 -16.07 1.75 -52.46
C THR A 649 -15.47 3.00 -51.85
N THR A 650 -14.95 3.86 -52.71
CA THR A 650 -14.90 5.30 -52.44
C THR A 650 -16.33 5.76 -52.12
N LYS A 651 -16.49 6.62 -51.10
CA LYS A 651 -17.76 7.31 -50.81
C LYS A 651 -18.29 7.94 -52.11
N PRO A 652 -19.62 7.95 -52.35
CA PRO A 652 -20.18 8.50 -53.58
C PRO A 652 -19.77 9.98 -53.73
N ARG A 653 -19.22 10.32 -54.90
CA ARG A 653 -18.75 11.66 -55.21
C ARG A 653 -19.92 12.67 -55.11
N LYS A 654 -19.80 13.66 -54.24
CA LYS A 654 -20.83 14.68 -54.01
C LYS A 654 -20.75 15.74 -55.12
N LYS A 655 -21.78 15.81 -55.96
CA LYS A 655 -21.93 16.86 -56.99
C LYS A 655 -22.46 18.14 -56.37
N ILE A 656 -21.68 19.23 -56.48
CA ILE A 656 -22.03 20.54 -55.95
C ILE A 656 -22.02 21.54 -57.12
N SER A 657 -23.22 21.89 -57.60
CA SER A 657 -23.40 22.86 -58.71
C SER A 657 -23.86 24.25 -58.26
N ASP A 658 -24.49 24.34 -57.08
CA ASP A 658 -25.30 25.51 -56.70
C ASP A 658 -24.61 26.43 -55.66
N ARG A 659 -23.45 26.02 -55.13
CA ARG A 659 -22.65 26.80 -54.18
C ARG A 659 -21.16 26.41 -54.25
N LYS A 660 -20.30 27.22 -53.63
CA LYS A 660 -18.89 26.82 -53.41
C LYS A 660 -18.82 25.65 -52.42
N PRO A 661 -18.01 24.61 -52.66
CA PRO A 661 -17.85 23.51 -51.71
C PRO A 661 -17.18 24.01 -50.42
N THR A 662 -17.67 23.57 -49.26
CA THR A 662 -17.15 23.98 -47.95
C THR A 662 -16.13 22.97 -47.42
N VAL A 663 -14.94 23.44 -47.05
CA VAL A 663 -13.84 22.60 -46.51
C VAL A 663 -13.41 23.10 -45.14
N LEU A 664 -13.29 22.20 -44.16
CA LEU A 664 -12.69 22.50 -42.87
C LEU A 664 -11.22 22.05 -42.87
N VAL A 665 -10.30 22.97 -42.60
CA VAL A 665 -8.87 22.68 -42.48
C VAL A 665 -8.45 22.74 -41.02
N VAL A 666 -7.91 21.64 -40.49
CA VAL A 666 -7.48 21.50 -39.10
C VAL A 666 -5.99 21.19 -39.07
N ASP A 667 -5.20 22.12 -38.57
CA ASP A 667 -3.75 21.97 -38.43
C ASP A 667 -3.33 22.89 -37.28
N ASP A 668 -2.37 22.51 -36.45
CA ASP A 668 -1.92 23.34 -35.33
C ASP A 668 -0.95 24.45 -35.78
N SER A 669 -0.21 24.20 -36.86
CA SER A 669 0.72 25.14 -37.47
C SER A 669 -0.03 26.25 -38.22
N LEU A 670 0.14 27.49 -37.73
CA LEU A 670 -0.43 28.69 -38.38
C LEU A 670 0.01 28.82 -39.83
N SER A 671 1.26 28.46 -40.14
CA SER A 671 1.84 28.57 -41.48
C SER A 671 1.20 27.59 -42.46
N ILE A 672 1.03 26.32 -42.05
CA ILE A 672 0.41 25.28 -42.88
C ILE A 672 -1.08 25.56 -43.05
N ARG A 673 -1.76 25.94 -41.97
CA ARG A 673 -3.18 26.31 -41.98
C ARG A 673 -3.47 27.48 -42.93
N LYS A 674 -2.67 28.56 -42.89
CA LYS A 674 -2.79 29.68 -43.83
C LYS A 674 -2.47 29.29 -45.27
N PHE A 675 -1.47 28.44 -45.48
CA PHE A 675 -1.11 27.95 -46.81
C PHE A 675 -2.25 27.12 -47.43
N LEU A 676 -2.75 26.11 -46.72
CA LEU A 676 -3.88 25.27 -47.14
C LEU A 676 -5.15 26.08 -47.35
N GLY A 677 -5.46 26.99 -46.42
CA GLY A 677 -6.61 27.87 -46.52
C GLY A 677 -6.55 28.76 -47.76
N GLY A 678 -5.39 29.37 -48.04
CA GLY A 678 -5.17 30.18 -49.23
C GLY A 678 -5.22 29.38 -50.53
N LEU A 679 -4.60 28.20 -50.55
CA LEU A 679 -4.58 27.29 -51.71
C LEU A 679 -6.01 26.88 -52.11
N LEU A 680 -6.80 26.40 -51.15
CA LEU A 680 -8.17 25.96 -51.39
C LEU A 680 -9.10 27.14 -51.73
N SER A 681 -8.97 28.27 -51.03
CA SER A 681 -9.77 29.47 -51.35
C SER A 681 -9.53 29.97 -52.77
N ASN A 682 -8.28 29.98 -53.24
CA ASN A 682 -7.91 30.35 -54.61
C ASN A 682 -8.48 29.39 -55.67
N LYS A 683 -8.77 28.14 -55.29
CA LYS A 683 -9.38 27.12 -56.17
C LYS A 683 -10.91 27.11 -56.10
N GLY A 684 -11.52 28.09 -55.43
CA GLY A 684 -12.97 28.28 -55.42
C GLY A 684 -13.71 27.64 -54.25
N PHE A 685 -13.00 27.08 -53.27
CA PHE A 685 -13.59 26.53 -52.05
C PHE A 685 -13.92 27.62 -51.03
N GLU A 686 -14.94 27.38 -50.21
CA GLU A 686 -15.18 28.14 -48.98
C GLU A 686 -14.50 27.40 -47.83
N VAL A 687 -13.52 28.04 -47.18
CA VAL A 687 -12.63 27.34 -46.24
C VAL A 687 -12.71 27.94 -44.85
N ASP A 688 -13.09 27.12 -43.88
CA ASP A 688 -12.96 27.45 -42.46
C ASP A 688 -11.73 26.76 -41.86
N MET A 689 -11.11 27.38 -40.87
CA MET A 689 -9.81 26.95 -40.33
C MET A 689 -9.89 26.73 -38.81
N ALA A 690 -9.51 25.54 -38.36
CA ALA A 690 -9.42 25.17 -36.96
C ALA A 690 -7.96 25.01 -36.50
N LYS A 691 -7.70 25.30 -35.23
CA LYS A 691 -6.34 25.32 -34.66
C LYS A 691 -5.94 24.05 -33.92
N ASN A 692 -6.91 23.18 -33.63
CA ASN A 692 -6.78 21.90 -32.96
C ASN A 692 -8.13 21.15 -33.10
N GLY A 693 -8.19 19.90 -32.64
CA GLY A 693 -9.42 19.10 -32.77
C GLY A 693 -10.63 19.65 -31.99
N TYR A 694 -10.44 20.26 -30.81
CA TYR A 694 -11.55 20.88 -30.07
C TYR A 694 -12.19 22.04 -30.85
N HIS A 695 -11.37 22.92 -31.41
CA HIS A 695 -11.87 24.02 -32.25
C HIS A 695 -12.56 23.50 -33.52
N ALA A 696 -12.10 22.37 -34.07
CA ALA A 696 -12.74 21.74 -35.21
C ALA A 696 -14.15 21.24 -34.87
N LEU A 697 -14.32 20.58 -33.71
CA LEU A 697 -15.64 20.12 -33.23
C LEU A 697 -16.59 21.29 -32.93
N GLU A 698 -16.09 22.39 -32.37
CA GLU A 698 -16.89 23.61 -32.17
C GLU A 698 -17.42 24.15 -33.51
N ILE A 699 -16.59 24.17 -34.56
CA ILE A 699 -16.96 24.64 -35.89
C ILE A 699 -17.93 23.66 -36.58
N LEU A 700 -17.68 22.34 -36.50
CA LEU A 700 -18.55 21.30 -37.05
C LEU A 700 -19.96 21.30 -36.44
N ASN A 701 -20.08 21.70 -35.17
CA ASN A 701 -21.37 21.85 -34.51
C ASN A 701 -22.17 23.05 -35.02
N GLN A 702 -21.48 24.12 -35.45
CA GLN A 702 -22.11 25.35 -35.92
C GLN A 702 -22.53 25.29 -37.40
N LYS A 703 -21.80 24.55 -38.23
CA LYS A 703 -21.97 24.53 -39.69
C LYS A 703 -21.56 23.16 -40.27
N ASP A 704 -22.24 22.73 -41.32
CA ASP A 704 -21.89 21.50 -42.06
C ASP A 704 -20.81 21.76 -43.13
N PHE A 705 -19.95 20.76 -43.34
CA PHE A 705 -18.86 20.80 -44.31
C PHE A 705 -19.01 19.70 -45.35
N ASP A 706 -18.45 19.93 -46.54
CA ASP A 706 -18.41 18.93 -47.61
C ASP A 706 -17.15 18.05 -47.52
N LEU A 707 -16.10 18.51 -46.83
CA LEU A 707 -14.83 17.81 -46.65
C LEU A 707 -14.10 18.31 -45.40
N LEU A 708 -13.42 17.40 -44.70
CA LEU A 708 -12.46 17.71 -43.64
C LEU A 708 -11.03 17.38 -44.10
N VAL A 709 -10.09 18.29 -43.87
CA VAL A 709 -8.66 18.05 -44.01
C VAL A 709 -8.00 18.27 -42.65
N THR A 710 -7.39 17.22 -42.06
CA THR A 710 -6.83 17.29 -40.70
C THR A 710 -5.39 16.78 -40.61
N ASP A 711 -4.55 17.44 -39.83
CA ASP A 711 -3.30 16.84 -39.33
C ASP A 711 -3.60 15.76 -38.28
N LEU A 712 -2.69 14.80 -38.09
CA LEU A 712 -2.77 13.78 -37.04
C LEU A 712 -2.13 14.26 -35.73
N GLU A 713 -0.97 14.89 -35.81
CA GLU A 713 -0.17 15.28 -34.64
C GLU A 713 -0.48 16.72 -34.22
N MET A 714 -1.57 16.90 -33.46
CA MET A 714 -1.99 18.20 -32.94
C MET A 714 -2.12 18.19 -31.41
N PRO A 715 -1.85 19.31 -30.72
CA PRO A 715 -2.03 19.42 -29.27
C PRO A 715 -3.51 19.44 -28.84
N HIS A 716 -3.76 19.03 -27.59
CA HIS A 716 -5.07 18.90 -26.94
C HIS A 716 -5.93 17.74 -27.45
N LEU A 717 -6.49 17.84 -28.66
CA LEU A 717 -7.24 16.78 -29.32
C LEU A 717 -6.56 16.49 -30.65
N SER A 718 -6.02 15.29 -30.77
CA SER A 718 -5.28 14.82 -31.94
C SER A 718 -6.21 14.56 -33.13
N GLY A 719 -5.64 14.45 -34.33
CA GLY A 719 -6.44 14.10 -35.51
C GLY A 719 -7.04 12.70 -35.43
N TYR A 720 -6.39 11.77 -34.73
CA TYR A 720 -6.92 10.42 -34.49
C TYR A 720 -8.22 10.48 -33.68
N GLU A 721 -8.20 11.19 -32.55
CA GLU A 721 -9.37 11.35 -31.67
C GLU A 721 -10.48 12.17 -32.36
N LEU A 722 -10.13 13.15 -33.19
CA LEU A 722 -11.09 13.92 -33.98
C LEU A 722 -11.85 13.03 -34.98
N ILE A 723 -11.14 12.15 -35.70
CA ILE A 723 -11.76 11.22 -36.66
C ILE A 723 -12.71 10.25 -35.93
N GLU A 724 -12.26 9.71 -34.80
CA GLU A 724 -13.07 8.80 -33.98
C GLU A 724 -14.38 9.46 -33.52
N GLN A 725 -14.33 10.70 -33.02
CA GLN A 725 -15.54 11.43 -32.62
C GLN A 725 -16.46 11.74 -33.81
N ILE A 726 -15.90 12.09 -34.96
CA ILE A 726 -16.67 12.33 -36.19
C ILE A 726 -17.41 11.07 -36.64
N ARG A 727 -16.79 9.89 -36.52
CA ARG A 727 -17.40 8.61 -36.90
C ARG A 727 -18.37 8.06 -35.85
N ALA A 728 -18.19 8.42 -34.58
CA ALA A 728 -19.14 8.10 -33.52
C ALA A 728 -20.48 8.86 -33.67
N GLU A 729 -20.49 10.02 -34.33
CA GLU A 729 -21.69 10.81 -34.55
C GLU A 729 -22.37 10.52 -35.90
N SER A 730 -23.63 10.06 -35.86
CA SER A 730 -24.43 9.78 -37.05
C SER A 730 -24.55 10.94 -38.04
N ARG A 731 -24.45 12.19 -37.56
CA ARG A 731 -24.52 13.41 -38.38
C ARG A 731 -23.32 13.56 -39.32
N TRP A 732 -22.12 13.12 -38.91
CA TRP A 732 -20.88 13.33 -39.66
C TRP A 732 -20.24 12.03 -40.16
N ASN A 733 -20.93 10.90 -40.01
CA ASN A 733 -20.43 9.60 -40.44
C ASN A 733 -20.04 9.58 -41.94
N ASP A 734 -20.83 10.28 -42.77
CA ASP A 734 -20.59 10.37 -44.21
C ASP A 734 -19.60 11.48 -44.63
N LEU A 735 -19.16 12.35 -43.71
CA LEU A 735 -18.22 13.43 -44.00
C LEU A 735 -16.89 12.85 -44.50
N PRO A 736 -16.43 13.19 -45.72
CA PRO A 736 -15.13 12.75 -46.22
C PRO A 736 -13.99 13.38 -45.42
N VAL A 737 -13.03 12.57 -44.96
CA VAL A 737 -11.89 13.03 -44.16
C VAL A 737 -10.58 12.67 -44.86
N ILE A 738 -9.79 13.71 -45.19
CA ILE A 738 -8.44 13.59 -45.73
C ILE A 738 -7.43 13.91 -44.63
N VAL A 739 -6.50 13.00 -44.41
CA VAL A 739 -5.46 13.13 -43.38
C VAL A 739 -4.17 13.68 -43.98
N LEU A 740 -3.59 14.69 -43.35
CA LEU A 740 -2.24 15.17 -43.65
C LEU A 740 -1.29 14.63 -42.58
N THR A 741 -0.19 13.97 -42.97
CA THR A 741 0.79 13.44 -42.01
C THR A 741 2.22 13.81 -42.38
N GLY A 742 3.03 14.20 -41.40
CA GLY A 742 4.47 14.41 -41.56
C GLY A 742 5.29 13.12 -41.61
N ARG A 743 4.69 11.96 -41.31
CA ARG A 743 5.39 10.67 -41.20
C ARG A 743 4.89 9.66 -42.24
N ALA A 744 5.79 9.24 -43.13
CA ALA A 744 5.54 8.19 -44.12
C ALA A 744 5.73 6.79 -43.52
N SER A 745 4.81 6.32 -42.67
CA SER A 745 4.81 4.93 -42.20
C SER A 745 3.54 4.20 -42.61
N LYS A 746 3.69 2.97 -43.12
CA LYS A 746 2.56 2.10 -43.49
C LYS A 746 1.62 1.85 -42.31
N HIS A 747 2.15 1.84 -41.10
CA HIS A 747 1.39 1.66 -39.86
C HIS A 747 0.46 2.86 -39.58
N ILE A 748 0.94 4.09 -39.71
CA ILE A 748 0.13 5.31 -39.51
C ILE A 748 -0.98 5.41 -40.56
N GLN A 749 -0.65 5.08 -41.81
CA GLN A 749 -1.62 5.05 -42.90
C GLN A 749 -2.76 4.06 -42.60
N GLN A 750 -2.42 2.83 -42.22
CA GLN A 750 -3.39 1.78 -41.94
C GLN A 750 -4.22 2.10 -40.68
N LEU A 751 -3.61 2.73 -39.67
CA LEU A 751 -4.29 3.21 -38.48
C LEU A 751 -5.33 4.30 -38.81
N SER A 752 -4.95 5.34 -39.56
CA SER A 752 -5.87 6.42 -39.92
C SER A 752 -7.07 5.91 -40.74
N MET A 753 -6.84 4.96 -41.65
CA MET A 753 -7.90 4.33 -42.45
C MET A 753 -8.85 3.49 -41.59
N ASN A 754 -8.33 2.71 -40.64
CA ASN A 754 -9.15 1.91 -39.73
C ASN A 754 -10.04 2.76 -38.81
N LEU A 755 -9.58 3.96 -38.44
CA LEU A 755 -10.38 4.92 -37.65
C LEU A 755 -11.48 5.60 -38.49
N GLY A 756 -11.47 5.40 -39.82
CA GLY A 756 -12.47 5.93 -40.73
C GLY A 756 -12.02 7.17 -41.50
N ALA A 757 -10.72 7.46 -41.60
CA ALA A 757 -10.22 8.38 -42.63
C ALA A 757 -10.49 7.80 -44.02
N ASP A 758 -10.79 8.66 -44.99
CA ASP A 758 -11.12 8.24 -46.34
C ASP A 758 -9.88 8.26 -47.25
N GLU A 759 -8.98 9.22 -47.04
CA GLU A 759 -7.72 9.35 -47.76
C GLU A 759 -6.62 9.98 -46.89
N PHE A 760 -5.36 9.86 -47.33
CA PHE A 760 -4.22 10.47 -46.64
C PHE A 760 -3.20 11.03 -47.64
N ILE A 761 -2.43 12.02 -47.18
CA ILE A 761 -1.39 12.71 -47.93
C ILE A 761 -0.18 12.92 -47.01
N ILE A 762 1.01 12.69 -47.52
CA ILE A 762 2.27 12.84 -46.77
C ILE A 762 2.85 14.24 -47.02
N LYS A 763 3.21 14.95 -45.96
CA LYS A 763 3.91 16.26 -46.02
C LYS A 763 5.41 16.01 -46.30
N PRO A 764 6.06 16.77 -47.21
CA PRO A 764 5.51 17.81 -48.08
C PRO A 764 4.80 17.22 -49.30
N PHE A 765 3.62 17.77 -49.64
CA PHE A 765 2.80 17.35 -50.78
C PHE A 765 2.77 18.43 -51.87
N LYS A 766 2.40 18.04 -53.08
CA LYS A 766 2.16 18.99 -54.19
C LYS A 766 0.71 19.44 -54.22
N GLU A 767 0.46 20.65 -54.73
CA GLU A 767 -0.92 21.19 -54.82
C GLU A 767 -1.85 20.28 -55.63
N GLU A 768 -1.35 19.71 -56.73
CA GLU A 768 -2.09 18.78 -57.60
C GLU A 768 -2.52 17.51 -56.84
N GLU A 769 -1.65 16.97 -55.99
CA GLU A 769 -1.91 15.76 -55.22
C GLU A 769 -3.06 15.95 -54.22
N LEU A 770 -3.11 17.10 -53.54
CA LEU A 770 -4.21 17.44 -52.64
C LEU A 770 -5.53 17.61 -53.41
N LEU A 771 -5.51 18.30 -54.55
CA LEU A 771 -6.71 18.50 -55.36
C LEU A 771 -7.23 17.20 -55.99
N ASP A 772 -6.34 16.29 -56.42
CA ASP A 772 -6.71 14.98 -56.93
C ASP A 772 -7.44 14.15 -55.88
N LYS A 773 -6.96 14.17 -54.63
CA LYS A 773 -7.61 13.49 -53.51
C LYS A 773 -8.95 14.11 -53.15
N ILE A 774 -9.07 15.43 -53.20
CA ILE A 774 -10.35 16.13 -53.01
C ILE A 774 -11.35 15.78 -54.11
N ASN A 775 -10.88 15.69 -55.36
CA ASN A 775 -11.68 15.32 -56.54
C ASN A 775 -12.25 13.90 -56.47
N LEU A 776 -11.70 13.00 -55.64
CA LEU A 776 -12.30 11.69 -55.41
C LEU A 776 -13.66 11.80 -54.71
N PHE A 777 -13.84 12.81 -53.87
CA PHE A 777 -15.03 12.96 -53.02
C PHE A 777 -15.96 14.07 -53.47
N LEU A 778 -15.44 15.12 -54.14
CA LEU A 778 -16.21 16.27 -54.60
C LEU A 778 -16.16 16.42 -56.12
N GLU A 779 -17.29 16.74 -56.73
CA GLU A 779 -17.38 17.20 -58.12
C GLU A 779 -17.95 18.63 -58.11
N TRP A 780 -17.12 19.60 -58.47
CA TRP A 780 -17.47 21.01 -58.50
C TRP A 780 -17.07 21.62 -59.85
N LEU A 781 -17.86 22.57 -60.34
CA LEU A 781 -17.67 23.24 -61.64
C LEU A 781 -16.73 24.44 -61.55
#